data_AF-A0A4Z0M466-F1
#
_entry.id   AF-A0A4Z0M466-F1
#
_cell.length_a   1.000
_cell.length_b   1.000
_cell.length_c   1.000
_cell.angle_alpha   90.00
_cell.angle_beta   90.00
_cell.angle_gamma   90.00
#
_symmetry.space_group_name_H-M   'P 1'
#
loop_
_entity.id
_entity.type
_entity.pdbx_description
1 polymer ?
#
loop_
_entity_poly.entity_id
_entity_poly.type
_entity_poly.pdbx_seq_one_letter_code
_entity_poly.pdbx_strand_id
1 'polypeptide(L)'
;MSDTKKLIVVLGAHRSGTSLCAAAVVGLGADACLGEHYANDENSKGFFEHPDIVDFNDRLLDHLGGSWDNPLFDGAEAMAGADLQARSDEALELFQEIYGGAPIAVIKDPRICQLLPFWLPLFSRAGYLPEDVLCIHTLRDPVEVALSQRSRALANPTFYEFGRTLAEGAVLWLSLTAQALEHGGEQRTYYLTYADLVQQGETTLRALADFLELPARDDAVARFCNEFVDASLYRSAADADARAELAQDLPQAGEFFEAAQSLRGTAEAQALERCLAIWRRADTRTALHTVSVPALSRLSTRCRSAGLALQRSEESVADLHGQVSELQDNTQRIQREHQDVVVPLRQQLRDLESGNTALQSQLVEQAAELEKVIEENRRTVHELLERAGSLEQDKLQLTGEVQDLGNRIGEMEMSTSWRVTRPLRSLSLRLQQLRAWQASQWVRFRLRAILIYHRMSLRQPALAYGIRRLVRPFFRLMNRVAHSAPNPALAASSAGLLTPMRYQQVESSEEFAPLISVIVPNYNHAPYLELRLDSIFSQTYQNFEVILLDDASSDDSADILRDYHARFADKSTLVVNEQNSGGVFHQWERGLNLARGDIVWIAESDDWCTENFLETLVPYFENEAVQIAYARTVFMDGEGDRQIWSINEYLHDIDPQRWNHSIVATAPAIVREAFAVKNIIPNVSSALMRNPRRLEILHEPDWRRMRTCGDWVLYLHLLRGGMLAYSPAACNYYRMHGSNTSVSSYSQDEFYCEHEVVARHLLKYYDVPLAAIARLRENLAVHWRETRGEFSDAALERCFSLARIEEAAGPREPNLLMASYAFCSGGGETFPITLANIMKASGYNVTYLDCAREPRVEGVRRRLRPDIGVVSDFTQLERIVADFEIDVIHSHHAWMDSTIFEVLPEDSDCKVVVTSHGMYETINEYDLRPILPRLVQRSSAIIYVAEKNLEALGRHGLLGRARLERIDNALEPESFEPVERASLGIDASAFVLTLVSRGLPDKGWQEAIDAVNAVRDAAGCDVHLVLVGDGLEYDRLSATELPPHIHLEGFQENVRGYFALADMGFLPSRFRGESFPLVIIECLLSGRPFLASDLGEIRRMLDSEAGMAGAVVPLRGDDVDIEGMVEQITTVARQPDVYSAMLEAVPAAAGKFDPALLARRHDEVYRSVLRGEEGYGEVPLQRVAGSEGR
;
A
#
# COMPACT_ATOMS: atom_id res chain seq x y z
N MET A 1 60.81 -13.46 44.99
CA MET A 1 59.56 -12.71 45.24
C MET A 1 58.49 -13.60 44.65
N SER A 2 57.48 -14.00 45.44
CA SER A 2 56.44 -14.92 44.97
C SER A 2 55.78 -14.34 43.72
N ASP A 3 55.65 -15.15 42.67
CA ASP A 3 54.82 -14.86 41.49
C ASP A 3 53.34 -14.84 41.90
N THR A 4 52.93 -13.85 42.69
CA THR A 4 51.53 -13.64 43.08
C THR A 4 50.81 -12.96 41.92
N LYS A 5 50.02 -13.75 41.18
CA LYS A 5 49.13 -13.25 40.13
C LYS A 5 48.00 -12.45 40.76
N LYS A 6 47.72 -11.24 40.27
CA LYS A 6 46.60 -10.41 40.74
C LYS A 6 45.53 -10.25 39.66
N LEU A 7 44.26 -10.28 40.08
CA LEU A 7 43.12 -10.03 39.19
C LEU A 7 42.34 -8.81 39.67
N ILE A 8 42.10 -7.87 38.77
CA ILE A 8 41.32 -6.67 39.05
C ILE A 8 40.01 -6.76 38.29
N VAL A 9 38.88 -6.70 39.00
CA VAL A 9 37.54 -6.76 38.41
C VAL A 9 36.90 -5.39 38.46
N VAL A 10 36.68 -4.76 37.31
CA VAL A 10 36.02 -3.46 37.22
C VAL A 10 34.52 -3.66 37.05
N LEU A 11 33.77 -3.27 38.09
CA LEU A 11 32.32 -3.38 38.20
C LEU A 11 31.66 -2.01 38.04
N GLY A 12 30.46 -2.01 37.47
CA GLY A 12 29.61 -0.83 37.34
C GLY A 12 28.68 -0.92 36.15
N ALA A 13 27.53 -0.26 36.26
CA ALA A 13 26.55 -0.20 35.17
C ALA A 13 27.13 0.51 33.92
N HIS A 14 26.58 0.22 32.74
CA HIS A 14 26.97 0.89 31.50
C HIS A 14 26.96 2.42 31.65
N ARG A 15 27.95 3.09 31.05
CA ARG A 15 28.14 4.56 31.08
C ARG A 15 28.42 5.16 32.48
N SER A 16 28.67 4.33 33.50
CA SER A 16 29.10 4.77 34.84
C SER A 16 30.60 5.16 34.92
N GLY A 17 31.33 5.09 33.80
CA GLY A 17 32.76 5.40 33.75
C GLY A 17 33.69 4.21 33.92
N THR A 18 33.18 2.98 33.78
CA THR A 18 33.96 1.73 33.91
C THR A 18 35.12 1.65 32.91
N SER A 19 34.97 2.13 31.68
CA SER A 19 36.07 2.18 30.70
C SER A 19 37.17 3.16 31.08
N LEU A 20 36.82 4.32 31.66
CA LEU A 20 37.80 5.28 32.18
C LEU A 20 38.56 4.69 33.38
N CYS A 21 37.86 3.94 34.23
CA CYS A 21 38.45 3.21 35.35
C CYS A 21 39.39 2.09 34.87
N ALA A 22 38.98 1.27 33.90
CA ALA A 22 39.81 0.21 33.34
C ALA A 22 41.09 0.79 32.70
N ALA A 23 40.97 1.89 31.96
CA ALA A 23 42.12 2.61 31.42
C ALA A 23 43.06 3.13 32.51
N ALA A 24 42.52 3.64 33.63
CA ALA A 24 43.33 4.07 34.77
C ALA A 24 44.13 2.90 35.37
N VAL A 25 43.50 1.74 35.52
CA VAL A 25 44.13 0.52 36.04
C VAL A 25 45.20 -0.02 35.09
N VAL A 26 44.95 0.00 33.78
CA VAL A 26 45.97 -0.32 32.76
C VAL A 26 47.15 0.66 32.82
N GLY A 27 46.87 1.95 33.00
CA GLY A 27 47.88 2.99 33.20
C GLY A 27 48.76 2.76 34.43
N LEU A 28 48.27 2.05 35.45
CA LEU A 28 49.02 1.66 36.66
C LEU A 28 49.82 0.35 36.49
N GLY A 29 49.75 -0.29 35.32
CA GLY A 29 50.56 -1.46 34.95
C GLY A 29 49.82 -2.80 34.95
N ALA A 30 48.48 -2.81 34.97
CA ALA A 30 47.68 -4.01 34.71
C ALA A 30 47.54 -4.26 33.21
N ASP A 31 47.35 -5.53 32.82
CA ASP A 31 47.09 -5.93 31.44
C ASP A 31 45.59 -6.26 31.26
N ALA A 32 44.97 -5.66 30.26
CA ALA A 32 43.57 -5.93 29.89
C ALA A 32 43.46 -7.04 28.82
N CYS A 33 44.57 -7.50 28.25
CA CYS A 33 44.68 -8.60 27.29
C CYS A 33 43.85 -8.43 26.00
N LEU A 34 43.74 -7.21 25.44
CA LEU A 34 42.74 -6.88 24.41
C LEU A 34 43.15 -7.08 22.92
N GLY A 35 44.40 -7.45 22.62
CA GLY A 35 44.86 -7.67 21.23
C GLY A 35 44.80 -6.44 20.29
N GLU A 36 44.72 -6.67 18.97
CA GLU A 36 44.72 -5.62 17.91
C GLU A 36 43.31 -5.08 17.52
N HIS A 37 42.21 -5.64 18.05
CA HIS A 37 40.83 -5.37 17.58
C HIS A 37 40.02 -4.46 18.50
N TYR A 38 40.52 -3.26 18.80
CA TYR A 38 40.08 -2.56 20.02
C TYR A 38 39.29 -1.24 19.85
N ALA A 39 39.12 -0.70 18.64
CA ALA A 39 38.39 0.57 18.44
C ALA A 39 37.27 0.43 17.39
N ASN A 40 36.11 1.03 17.68
CA ASN A 40 34.99 1.18 16.74
C ASN A 40 34.53 2.65 16.68
N ASP A 41 33.71 2.98 15.68
CA ASP A 41 33.32 4.36 15.35
C ASP A 41 32.57 5.09 16.50
N GLU A 42 31.97 4.36 17.43
CA GLU A 42 31.25 4.92 18.57
C GLU A 42 32.14 5.31 19.77
N ASN A 43 33.38 4.82 19.83
CA ASN A 43 34.34 5.17 20.87
C ASN A 43 35.78 4.93 20.42
N SER A 44 36.42 5.99 19.93
CA SER A 44 37.80 5.96 19.40
C SER A 44 38.88 5.54 20.41
N LYS A 45 38.56 5.45 21.71
CA LYS A 45 39.48 5.01 22.78
C LYS A 45 39.21 3.57 23.29
N GLY A 46 38.24 2.85 22.73
CA GLY A 46 37.88 1.46 23.07
C GLY A 46 37.10 1.25 24.38
N PHE A 47 36.41 0.10 24.54
CA PHE A 47 35.47 -0.18 25.64
C PHE A 47 36.07 -0.91 26.86
N PHE A 48 37.28 -1.45 26.73
CA PHE A 48 38.04 -2.26 27.69
C PHE A 48 37.38 -3.61 28.01
N GLU A 49 36.55 -4.11 27.11
CA GLU A 49 35.86 -5.41 27.20
C GLU A 49 36.51 -6.38 26.21
N HIS A 50 36.88 -7.58 26.67
CA HIS A 50 37.42 -8.61 25.79
C HIS A 50 36.28 -9.27 24.99
N PRO A 51 36.31 -9.28 23.64
CA PRO A 51 35.20 -9.77 22.81
C PRO A 51 34.73 -11.18 23.17
N ASP A 52 35.66 -12.12 23.38
CA ASP A 52 35.28 -13.51 23.72
C ASP A 52 34.65 -13.65 25.11
N ILE A 53 35.00 -12.76 26.06
CA ILE A 53 34.37 -12.73 27.38
C ILE A 53 32.95 -12.15 27.27
N VAL A 54 32.76 -11.14 26.41
CA VAL A 54 31.43 -10.57 26.12
C VAL A 54 30.53 -11.61 25.49
N ASP A 55 31.00 -12.30 24.44
CA ASP A 55 30.26 -13.39 23.78
C ASP A 55 29.89 -14.50 24.76
N PHE A 56 30.84 -14.94 25.59
CA PHE A 56 30.57 -15.94 26.61
C PHE A 56 29.51 -15.46 27.63
N ASN A 57 29.61 -14.22 28.10
CA ASN A 57 28.68 -13.67 29.09
C ASN A 57 27.27 -13.50 28.52
N ASP A 58 27.14 -13.07 27.26
CA ASP A 58 25.84 -13.02 26.58
C ASP A 58 25.23 -14.43 26.47
N ARG A 59 25.99 -15.42 26.00
CA ARG A 59 25.52 -16.83 25.94
C ARG A 59 25.15 -17.41 27.31
N LEU A 60 25.83 -16.99 28.37
CA LEU A 60 25.52 -17.44 29.74
C LEU A 60 24.26 -16.76 30.28
N LEU A 61 24.07 -15.46 30.04
CA LEU A 61 22.84 -14.75 30.42
C LEU A 61 21.62 -15.35 29.72
N ASP A 62 21.73 -15.61 28.42
CA ASP A 62 20.69 -16.26 27.62
C ASP A 62 20.32 -17.62 28.23
N HIS A 63 21.34 -18.45 28.52
CA HIS A 63 21.13 -19.75 29.16
C HIS A 63 20.39 -19.67 30.51
N LEU A 64 20.59 -18.58 31.25
CA LEU A 64 19.97 -18.34 32.56
C LEU A 64 18.60 -17.66 32.46
N GLY A 65 18.10 -17.33 31.27
CA GLY A 65 16.83 -16.64 31.08
C GLY A 65 16.92 -15.11 31.24
N GLY A 66 18.11 -14.53 31.08
CA GLY A 66 18.40 -13.11 31.29
C GLY A 66 19.04 -12.45 30.08
N SER A 67 19.13 -11.13 30.11
CA SER A 67 19.91 -10.35 29.15
C SER A 67 20.56 -9.17 29.85
N TRP A 68 21.64 -8.64 29.29
CA TRP A 68 22.43 -7.57 29.93
C TRP A 68 21.62 -6.29 30.17
N ASP A 69 20.59 -6.05 29.35
CA ASP A 69 19.70 -4.89 29.38
C ASP A 69 18.40 -5.13 30.16
N ASN A 70 18.22 -6.31 30.79
CA ASN A 70 17.04 -6.63 31.57
C ASN A 70 17.22 -6.27 33.06
N PRO A 71 16.62 -5.17 33.55
CA PRO A 71 16.78 -4.75 34.95
C PRO A 71 16.03 -5.64 35.95
N LEU A 72 15.09 -6.48 35.49
CA LEU A 72 14.31 -7.39 36.33
C LEU A 72 14.99 -8.76 36.52
N PHE A 73 16.09 -9.02 35.80
CA PHE A 73 16.85 -10.25 35.93
C PHE A 73 17.67 -10.25 37.22
N ASP A 74 17.59 -11.35 37.98
CA ASP A 74 18.35 -11.58 39.20
C ASP A 74 19.28 -12.77 38.96
N GLY A 75 20.56 -12.48 38.73
CA GLY A 75 21.53 -13.49 38.32
C GLY A 75 21.75 -14.57 39.38
N ALA A 76 21.77 -14.19 40.66
CA ALA A 76 21.99 -15.12 41.75
C ALA A 76 20.82 -16.11 41.91
N GLU A 77 19.58 -15.63 41.81
CA GLU A 77 18.39 -16.50 41.83
C GLU A 77 18.40 -17.47 40.65
N ALA A 78 18.73 -16.99 39.44
CA ALA A 78 18.77 -17.82 38.23
C ALA A 78 19.85 -18.91 38.32
N MET A 79 21.04 -18.59 38.82
CA MET A 79 22.14 -19.53 38.98
C MET A 79 21.87 -20.60 40.05
N ALA A 80 21.14 -20.27 41.12
CA ALA A 80 20.85 -21.21 42.21
C ALA A 80 20.05 -22.46 41.76
N GLY A 81 19.37 -22.39 40.61
CA GLY A 81 18.56 -23.47 40.03
C GLY A 81 19.16 -24.17 38.81
N ALA A 82 20.35 -23.78 38.32
CA ALA A 82 20.91 -24.21 37.04
C ALA A 82 22.12 -25.15 37.19
N ASP A 83 22.29 -26.11 36.28
CA ASP A 83 23.51 -26.92 36.17
C ASP A 83 24.52 -26.23 35.26
N LEU A 84 25.52 -25.58 35.87
CA LEU A 84 26.48 -24.72 35.19
C LEU A 84 27.88 -25.35 35.05
N GLN A 85 28.04 -26.66 35.31
CA GLN A 85 29.35 -27.29 35.31
C GLN A 85 30.06 -27.16 33.95
N ALA A 86 29.36 -27.48 32.86
CA ALA A 86 29.91 -27.38 31.51
C ALA A 86 30.31 -25.94 31.12
N ARG A 87 29.50 -24.95 31.52
CA ARG A 87 29.80 -23.53 31.29
C ARG A 87 30.96 -23.04 32.14
N SER A 88 31.09 -23.56 33.35
CA SER A 88 32.21 -23.27 34.24
C SER A 88 33.53 -23.79 33.69
N ASP A 89 33.52 -24.96 33.04
CA ASP A 89 34.73 -25.53 32.44
C ASP A 89 35.14 -24.75 31.18
N GLU A 90 34.17 -24.38 30.32
CA GLU A 90 34.39 -23.49 29.16
C GLU A 90 34.95 -22.11 29.59
N ALA A 91 34.33 -21.48 30.58
CA ALA A 91 34.78 -20.19 31.10
C ALA A 91 36.19 -20.24 31.68
N LEU A 92 36.55 -21.35 32.36
CA LEU A 92 37.87 -21.53 32.95
C LEU A 92 38.96 -21.64 31.89
N GLU A 93 38.72 -22.43 30.84
CA GLU A 93 39.65 -22.57 29.70
C GLU A 93 39.85 -21.22 29.01
N LEU A 94 38.75 -20.54 28.67
CA LEU A 94 38.77 -19.23 28.01
C LEU A 94 39.50 -18.18 28.86
N PHE A 95 39.20 -18.13 30.16
CA PHE A 95 39.83 -17.18 31.07
C PHE A 95 41.33 -17.45 31.24
N GLN A 96 41.76 -18.72 31.28
CA GLN A 96 43.18 -19.08 31.33
C GLN A 96 43.91 -18.77 30.03
N GLU A 97 43.27 -18.93 28.88
CA GLU A 97 43.84 -18.57 27.58
C GLU A 97 44.11 -17.06 27.49
N ILE A 98 43.13 -16.24 27.87
CA ILE A 98 43.20 -14.78 27.75
C ILE A 98 44.10 -14.16 28.82
N TYR A 99 43.89 -14.53 30.10
CA TYR A 99 44.53 -13.87 31.24
C TYR A 99 45.62 -14.70 31.92
N GLY A 100 45.81 -15.97 31.53
CA GLY A 100 46.72 -16.89 32.23
C GLY A 100 48.19 -16.48 32.17
N GLY A 101 48.59 -15.72 31.15
CA GLY A 101 49.95 -15.18 30.99
C GLY A 101 50.21 -13.84 31.67
N ALA A 102 49.17 -13.12 32.09
CA ALA A 102 49.29 -11.78 32.67
C ALA A 102 49.64 -11.87 34.18
N PRO A 103 50.71 -11.20 34.66
CA PRO A 103 51.03 -11.16 36.09
C PRO A 103 49.98 -10.37 36.90
N ILE A 104 49.44 -9.31 36.32
CA ILE A 104 48.37 -8.48 36.88
C ILE A 104 47.35 -8.28 35.76
N ALA A 105 46.21 -8.94 35.84
CA ALA A 105 45.14 -8.86 34.85
C ALA A 105 44.03 -7.90 35.30
N VAL A 106 43.40 -7.20 34.36
CA VAL A 106 42.16 -6.46 34.58
C VAL A 106 41.07 -6.97 33.66
N ILE A 107 39.95 -7.38 34.24
CA ILE A 107 38.73 -7.76 33.52
C ILE A 107 37.66 -6.69 33.74
N LYS A 108 37.01 -6.29 32.64
CA LYS A 108 35.89 -5.35 32.67
C LYS A 108 34.83 -5.86 31.69
N ASP A 109 33.65 -6.11 32.22
CA ASP A 109 32.41 -6.31 31.46
C ASP A 109 31.24 -5.97 32.40
N PRO A 110 30.35 -5.02 32.05
CA PRO A 110 29.20 -4.67 32.89
C PRO A 110 28.26 -5.83 33.22
N ARG A 111 28.22 -6.88 32.39
CA ARG A 111 27.42 -8.12 32.62
C ARG A 111 27.89 -8.88 33.84
N ILE A 112 29.18 -8.76 34.18
CA ILE A 112 29.75 -9.38 35.38
C ILE A 112 29.03 -8.87 36.64
N CYS A 113 28.42 -7.67 36.65
CA CYS A 113 27.62 -7.21 37.78
C CYS A 113 26.47 -8.16 38.15
N GLN A 114 25.85 -8.83 37.17
CA GLN A 114 24.79 -9.83 37.37
C GLN A 114 25.36 -11.25 37.49
N LEU A 115 26.49 -11.51 36.84
CA LEU A 115 27.15 -12.82 36.80
C LEU A 115 28.26 -12.98 37.85
N LEU A 116 28.44 -12.03 38.76
CA LEU A 116 29.54 -12.03 39.72
C LEU A 116 29.60 -13.34 40.56
N PRO A 117 28.47 -13.90 41.04
CA PRO A 117 28.46 -15.20 41.70
C PRO A 117 29.00 -16.38 40.86
N PHE A 118 28.90 -16.31 39.52
CA PHE A 118 29.46 -17.31 38.61
C PHE A 118 30.98 -17.17 38.48
N TRP A 119 31.46 -15.93 38.35
CA TRP A 119 32.86 -15.63 38.07
C TRP A 119 33.78 -15.76 39.30
N LEU A 120 33.30 -15.42 40.50
CA LEU A 120 34.12 -15.47 41.73
C LEU A 120 34.74 -16.86 42.01
N PRO A 121 33.98 -17.99 41.96
CA PRO A 121 34.56 -19.33 42.10
C PRO A 121 35.52 -19.71 40.98
N LEU A 122 35.30 -19.20 39.76
CA LEU A 122 36.16 -19.47 38.61
C LEU A 122 37.53 -18.81 38.74
N PHE A 123 37.60 -17.60 39.28
CA PHE A 123 38.88 -16.95 39.54
C PHE A 123 39.76 -17.77 40.50
N SER A 124 39.14 -18.35 41.54
CA SER A 124 39.81 -19.28 42.45
C SER A 124 40.32 -20.54 41.73
N ARG A 125 39.50 -21.12 40.83
CA ARG A 125 39.89 -22.28 40.02
C ARG A 125 40.99 -21.94 38.98
N ALA A 126 41.06 -20.70 38.53
CA ALA A 126 42.08 -20.20 37.61
C ALA A 126 43.43 -19.90 38.31
N GLY A 127 43.50 -20.08 39.63
CA GLY A 127 44.73 -19.93 40.40
C GLY A 127 44.92 -18.55 41.04
N TYR A 128 43.88 -17.71 41.09
CA TYR A 128 43.88 -16.46 41.84
C TYR A 128 43.32 -16.71 43.24
N LEU A 129 44.12 -16.47 44.28
CA LEU A 129 43.62 -16.58 45.65
C LEU A 129 42.61 -15.46 45.93
N PRO A 130 41.61 -15.65 46.81
CA PRO A 130 40.63 -14.61 47.14
C PRO A 130 41.26 -13.27 47.55
N GLU A 131 42.39 -13.29 48.25
CA GLU A 131 43.15 -12.08 48.63
C GLU A 131 43.81 -11.34 47.45
N ASP A 132 43.97 -12.02 46.30
CA ASP A 132 44.58 -11.51 45.07
C ASP A 132 43.53 -11.08 44.02
N VAL A 133 42.23 -11.26 44.31
CA VAL A 133 41.11 -10.75 43.51
C VAL A 133 40.61 -9.43 44.12
N LEU A 134 40.82 -8.33 43.40
CA LEU A 134 40.47 -6.98 43.84
C LEU A 134 39.35 -6.42 42.96
N CYS A 135 38.27 -5.95 43.56
CA CYS A 135 37.17 -5.34 42.82
C CYS A 135 37.26 -3.82 42.86
N ILE A 136 36.89 -3.16 41.77
CA ILE A 136 36.69 -1.71 41.74
C ILE A 136 35.28 -1.45 41.24
N HIS A 137 34.45 -0.79 42.04
CA HIS A 137 33.10 -0.43 41.62
C HIS A 137 33.03 1.06 41.29
N THR A 138 32.67 1.40 40.05
CA THR A 138 32.48 2.81 39.65
C THR A 138 31.09 3.31 40.05
N LEU A 139 31.05 4.41 40.81
CA LEU A 139 29.82 5.08 41.24
C LEU A 139 29.64 6.38 40.45
N ARG A 140 28.49 6.53 39.81
CA ARG A 140 28.11 7.73 39.05
C ARG A 140 26.64 8.04 39.30
N ASP A 141 26.30 9.32 39.25
CA ASP A 141 24.94 9.81 39.42
C ASP A 141 23.98 9.11 38.43
N PRO A 142 22.87 8.51 38.91
CA PRO A 142 21.91 7.79 38.06
C PRO A 142 21.32 8.68 36.96
N VAL A 143 21.15 9.99 37.20
CA VAL A 143 20.62 10.93 36.21
C VAL A 143 21.61 11.12 35.07
N GLU A 144 22.91 11.25 35.36
CA GLU A 144 23.93 11.37 34.32
C GLU A 144 24.05 10.09 33.49
N VAL A 145 23.98 8.94 34.16
CA VAL A 145 24.01 7.63 33.50
C VAL A 145 22.79 7.46 32.60
N ALA A 146 21.59 7.79 33.10
CA ALA A 146 20.35 7.69 32.34
C ALA A 146 20.29 8.67 31.15
N LEU A 147 20.73 9.93 31.32
CA LEU A 147 20.85 10.89 30.22
C LEU A 147 21.82 10.40 29.14
N SER A 148 22.96 9.84 29.56
CA SER A 148 23.93 9.29 28.62
C SER A 148 23.41 8.05 27.89
N GLN A 149 22.61 7.21 28.54
CA GLN A 149 21.97 6.07 27.90
C GLN A 149 20.88 6.53 26.91
N ARG A 150 20.04 7.49 27.31
CA ARG A 150 19.00 8.08 26.46
C ARG A 150 19.55 8.70 25.17
N SER A 151 20.64 9.45 25.27
CA SER A 151 21.30 10.02 24.09
C SER A 151 21.77 8.94 23.11
N ARG A 152 22.20 7.77 23.60
CA ARG A 152 22.66 6.66 22.75
C ARG A 152 21.50 5.86 22.19
N ALA A 153 20.46 5.64 22.98
CA ALA A 153 19.23 4.99 22.53
C ALA A 153 18.51 5.81 21.44
N LEU A 154 18.58 7.14 21.50
CA LEU A 154 18.08 8.03 20.44
C LEU A 154 18.96 8.00 19.17
N ALA A 155 20.28 7.89 19.32
CA ALA A 155 21.20 7.79 18.19
C ALA A 155 21.13 6.42 17.48
N ASN A 156 20.82 5.35 18.22
CA ASN A 156 20.75 3.97 17.72
C ASN A 156 19.43 3.28 18.13
N PRO A 157 18.29 3.64 17.52
CA PRO A 157 16.98 3.16 17.93
C PRO A 157 16.76 1.65 17.71
N THR A 158 17.59 1.02 16.88
CA THR A 158 17.52 -0.42 16.58
C THR A 158 18.24 -1.28 17.63
N PHE A 159 19.30 -0.75 18.26
CA PHE A 159 20.22 -1.47 19.14
C PHE A 159 19.84 -1.43 20.63
N TYR A 160 19.16 -0.37 21.10
CA TYR A 160 18.77 -0.20 22.51
C TYR A 160 17.26 -0.34 22.74
N GLU A 161 16.87 -1.32 23.56
CA GLU A 161 15.47 -1.56 23.96
C GLU A 161 15.09 -0.86 25.28
N PHE A 162 16.03 -0.85 26.23
CA PHE A 162 15.95 -0.12 27.50
C PHE A 162 16.83 1.14 27.48
N GLY A 163 16.38 2.19 28.18
CA GLY A 163 17.11 3.45 28.31
C GLY A 163 16.61 4.56 27.37
N ARG A 164 15.38 4.46 26.85
CA ARG A 164 14.76 5.53 26.04
C ARG A 164 14.17 6.64 26.90
N THR A 165 13.77 6.32 28.13
CA THR A 165 13.37 7.30 29.15
C THR A 165 14.40 7.40 30.27
N LEU A 166 14.35 8.48 31.06
CA LEU A 166 15.25 8.64 32.21
C LEU A 166 15.04 7.54 33.25
N ALA A 167 13.79 7.20 33.55
CA ALA A 167 13.45 6.12 34.47
C ALA A 167 13.98 4.76 34.01
N GLU A 168 13.88 4.42 32.71
CA GLU A 168 14.39 3.15 32.18
C GLU A 168 15.91 3.02 32.34
N GLY A 169 16.66 4.08 32.01
CA GLY A 169 18.13 4.09 32.15
C GLY A 169 18.58 4.03 33.62
N ALA A 170 17.84 4.70 34.51
CA ALA A 170 18.12 4.71 35.95
C ALA A 170 17.78 3.37 36.62
N VAL A 171 16.73 2.69 36.18
CA VAL A 171 16.37 1.35 36.64
C VAL A 171 17.46 0.33 36.29
N LEU A 172 18.02 0.39 35.07
CA LEU A 172 19.15 -0.49 34.69
C LEU A 172 20.40 -0.20 35.53
N TRP A 173 20.71 1.07 35.78
CA TRP A 173 21.79 1.47 36.68
C TRP A 173 21.60 0.92 38.10
N LEU A 174 20.39 1.07 38.66
CA LEU A 174 20.05 0.63 40.01
C LEU A 174 20.20 -0.88 40.16
N SER A 175 19.68 -1.65 39.20
CA SER A 175 19.73 -3.11 39.22
C SER A 175 21.16 -3.65 39.14
N LEU A 176 21.95 -3.20 38.15
CA LEU A 176 23.34 -3.66 37.98
C LEU A 176 24.21 -3.28 39.19
N THR A 177 24.05 -2.06 39.70
CA THR A 177 24.80 -1.60 40.86
C THR A 177 24.42 -2.40 42.11
N ALA A 178 23.13 -2.62 42.35
CA ALA A 178 22.69 -3.38 43.51
C ALA A 178 23.19 -4.84 43.52
N GLN A 179 23.12 -5.53 42.38
CA GLN A 179 23.61 -6.92 42.24
C GLN A 179 25.13 -7.01 42.44
N ALA A 180 25.88 -6.04 41.90
CA ALA A 180 27.32 -5.96 42.13
C ALA A 180 27.67 -5.71 43.61
N LEU A 181 26.89 -4.86 44.31
CA LEU A 181 27.08 -4.62 45.75
C LEU A 181 26.73 -5.84 46.61
N GLU A 182 25.66 -6.56 46.26
CA GLU A 182 25.17 -7.72 47.01
C GLU A 182 26.19 -8.86 47.02
N HIS A 183 26.92 -9.05 45.93
CA HIS A 183 27.88 -10.14 45.77
C HIS A 183 29.36 -9.72 45.78
N GLY A 184 29.65 -8.42 45.66
CA GLY A 184 31.00 -7.87 45.77
C GLY A 184 31.46 -7.62 47.21
N GLY A 185 30.54 -7.61 48.19
CA GLY A 185 30.83 -7.29 49.59
C GLY A 185 31.77 -8.26 50.31
N GLU A 186 31.96 -9.48 49.80
CA GLU A 186 32.89 -10.47 50.35
C GLU A 186 34.33 -10.31 49.83
N GLN A 187 34.53 -9.50 48.78
CA GLN A 187 35.84 -9.24 48.16
C GLN A 187 36.41 -7.87 48.59
N ARG A 188 37.73 -7.69 48.50
CA ARG A 188 38.36 -6.37 48.68
C ARG A 188 37.89 -5.45 47.54
N THR A 189 36.90 -4.61 47.82
CA THR A 189 36.30 -3.69 46.84
C THR A 189 36.64 -2.23 47.13
N TYR A 190 37.08 -1.50 46.10
CA TYR A 190 37.27 -0.05 46.12
C TYR A 190 36.14 0.66 45.37
N TYR A 191 35.46 1.59 46.03
CA TYR A 191 34.36 2.35 45.45
C TYR A 191 34.87 3.69 44.93
N LEU A 192 34.95 3.79 43.61
CA LEU A 192 35.50 4.95 42.91
C LEU A 192 34.36 5.80 42.36
N THR A 193 34.29 7.08 42.70
CA THR A 193 33.33 7.97 42.03
C THR A 193 33.90 8.47 40.71
N TYR A 194 33.05 8.55 39.68
CA TYR A 194 33.46 9.07 38.37
C TYR A 194 33.96 10.53 38.46
N ALA A 195 33.34 11.33 39.34
CA ALA A 195 33.73 12.72 39.57
C ALA A 195 35.16 12.85 40.13
N ASP A 196 35.56 11.97 41.06
CA ASP A 196 36.91 12.01 41.64
C ASP A 196 38.00 11.67 40.62
N LEU A 197 37.70 10.74 39.71
CA LEU A 197 38.64 10.34 38.66
C LEU A 197 38.87 11.45 37.63
N VAL A 198 37.84 12.26 37.36
CA VAL A 198 37.92 13.41 36.45
C VAL A 198 38.49 14.66 37.13
N GLN A 199 37.98 15.03 38.31
CA GLN A 199 38.31 16.29 38.96
C GLN A 199 39.59 16.23 39.79
N GLN A 200 39.93 15.05 40.33
CA GLN A 200 41.05 14.83 41.24
C GLN A 200 41.90 13.64 40.80
N GLY A 201 42.09 13.49 39.49
CA GLY A 201 42.69 12.30 38.86
C GLY A 201 44.00 11.83 39.50
N GLU A 202 44.97 12.72 39.74
CA GLU A 202 46.26 12.33 40.31
C GLU A 202 46.15 11.75 41.73
N THR A 203 45.38 12.41 42.60
CA THR A 203 45.14 11.96 43.98
C THR A 203 44.40 10.62 43.98
N THR A 204 43.38 10.51 43.13
CA THR A 204 42.54 9.32 42.99
C THR A 204 43.33 8.13 42.45
N LEU A 205 44.19 8.33 41.44
CA LEU A 205 45.05 7.27 40.90
C LEU A 205 46.08 6.78 41.92
N ARG A 206 46.65 7.67 42.74
CA ARG A 206 47.58 7.27 43.82
C ARG A 206 46.87 6.44 44.89
N ALA A 207 45.68 6.87 45.32
CA ALA A 207 44.87 6.12 46.28
C ALA A 207 44.45 4.74 45.72
N LEU A 208 44.14 4.67 44.42
CA LEU A 208 43.82 3.42 43.75
C LEU A 208 45.05 2.52 43.62
N ALA A 209 46.21 3.06 43.27
CA ALA A 209 47.47 2.32 43.19
C ALA A 209 47.88 1.75 44.56
N ASP A 210 47.70 2.52 45.63
CA ASP A 210 47.94 2.07 47.01
C ASP A 210 47.00 0.91 47.38
N PHE A 211 45.71 1.00 47.01
CA PHE A 211 44.74 -0.07 47.25
C PHE A 211 45.04 -1.35 46.46
N LEU A 212 45.42 -1.20 45.20
CA LEU A 212 45.79 -2.31 44.30
C LEU A 212 47.20 -2.86 44.58
N GLU A 213 47.97 -2.16 45.42
CA GLU A 213 49.38 -2.39 45.71
C GLU A 213 50.22 -2.44 44.41
N LEU A 214 49.98 -1.46 43.53
CA LEU A 214 50.68 -1.24 42.26
C LEU A 214 51.63 -0.03 42.37
N PRO A 215 52.77 -0.01 41.64
CA PRO A 215 53.69 1.12 41.69
C PRO A 215 53.08 2.37 41.02
N ALA A 216 52.72 3.38 41.81
CA ALA A 216 52.27 4.68 41.33
C ALA A 216 53.44 5.50 40.74
N ARG A 217 53.89 5.17 39.52
CA ARG A 217 54.96 5.92 38.85
C ARG A 217 54.43 7.29 38.41
N ASP A 218 55.14 8.36 38.79
CA ASP A 218 54.70 9.75 38.55
C ASP A 218 54.50 10.06 37.06
N ASP A 219 55.28 9.44 36.17
CA ASP A 219 55.17 9.59 34.72
C ASP A 219 53.92 8.93 34.14
N ALA A 220 53.51 7.78 34.68
CA ALA A 220 52.31 7.06 34.25
C ALA A 220 51.02 7.76 34.72
N VAL A 221 51.00 8.26 35.95
CA VAL A 221 49.88 9.04 36.51
C VAL A 221 49.69 10.34 35.73
N ALA A 222 50.77 11.09 35.48
CA ALA A 222 50.70 12.33 34.70
C ALA A 222 50.25 12.10 33.24
N ARG A 223 50.70 11.02 32.61
CA ARG A 223 50.30 10.66 31.24
C ARG A 223 48.80 10.36 31.14
N PHE A 224 48.27 9.56 32.06
CA PHE A 224 46.85 9.23 32.09
C PHE A 224 45.97 10.49 32.27
N CYS A 225 46.32 11.35 33.23
CA CYS A 225 45.56 12.58 33.49
C CYS A 225 45.62 13.60 32.34
N ASN A 226 46.72 13.66 31.57
CA ASN A 226 46.88 14.62 30.47
C ASN A 226 46.34 14.11 29.12
N GLU A 227 46.42 12.81 28.83
CA GLU A 227 46.12 12.25 27.51
C GLU A 227 44.77 11.50 27.45
N PHE A 228 44.33 10.92 28.57
CA PHE A 228 43.16 10.04 28.58
C PHE A 228 41.91 10.69 29.17
N VAL A 229 42.05 11.51 30.22
CA VAL A 229 40.95 12.24 30.87
C VAL A 229 40.56 13.47 30.03
N ASP A 230 39.45 13.38 29.30
CA ASP A 230 38.88 14.53 28.59
C ASP A 230 37.86 15.24 29.48
N ALA A 231 38.21 16.44 29.95
CA ALA A 231 37.33 17.26 30.79
C ALA A 231 36.02 17.68 30.07
N SER A 232 35.99 17.68 28.73
CA SER A 232 34.78 18.00 27.94
C SER A 232 33.74 16.88 27.93
N LEU A 233 34.15 15.63 28.23
CA LEU A 233 33.25 14.50 28.42
C LEU A 233 32.58 14.51 29.81
N TYR A 234 33.08 15.32 30.73
CA TYR A 234 32.44 15.64 31.99
C TYR A 234 31.48 16.81 31.81
N ARG A 235 30.29 16.54 31.28
CA ARG A 235 29.18 17.47 31.35
C ARG A 235 28.54 17.34 32.74
N SER A 236 28.86 18.22 33.69
CA SER A 236 28.07 18.34 34.93
C SER A 236 26.70 18.99 34.67
N ALA A 237 26.00 18.54 33.62
CA ALA A 237 24.71 19.05 33.19
C ALA A 237 23.67 17.95 33.38
N ALA A 238 23.54 17.44 34.60
CA ALA A 238 22.26 16.88 35.00
C ALA A 238 21.32 18.08 35.15
N ASP A 239 20.42 18.25 34.18
CA ASP A 239 19.39 19.27 34.19
C ASP A 239 18.60 19.19 35.52
N ALA A 240 18.29 20.35 36.10
CA ALA A 240 17.42 20.41 37.27
C ALA A 240 16.08 19.71 36.98
N ASP A 241 15.61 19.81 35.73
CA ASP A 241 14.40 19.17 35.26
C ASP A 241 14.55 17.64 35.18
N ALA A 242 15.68 17.13 34.69
CA ALA A 242 15.95 15.68 34.65
C ALA A 242 16.08 15.06 36.05
N ARG A 243 16.62 15.82 37.02
CA ARG A 243 16.67 15.41 38.43
C ARG A 243 15.27 15.39 39.05
N ALA A 244 14.43 16.39 38.74
CA ALA A 244 13.04 16.43 39.20
C ALA A 244 12.20 15.31 38.60
N GLU A 245 12.34 15.04 37.29
CA GLU A 245 11.69 13.94 36.57
C GLU A 245 12.05 12.59 37.21
N LEU A 246 13.34 12.31 37.41
CA LEU A 246 13.75 11.04 38.02
C LEU A 246 13.31 10.93 39.49
N ALA A 247 13.32 12.02 40.26
CA ALA A 247 12.83 12.02 41.63
C ALA A 247 11.32 11.75 41.72
N GLN A 248 10.56 12.12 40.69
CA GLN A 248 9.13 11.81 40.59
C GLN A 248 8.87 10.35 40.17
N ASP A 249 9.61 9.85 39.19
CA ASP A 249 9.35 8.54 38.57
C ASP A 249 10.05 7.37 39.29
N LEU A 250 11.22 7.61 39.88
CA LEU A 250 12.04 6.60 40.57
C LEU A 250 12.85 7.23 41.73
N PRO A 251 12.19 7.72 42.80
CA PRO A 251 12.87 8.33 43.96
C PRO A 251 13.90 7.38 44.62
N GLN A 252 13.67 6.07 44.53
CA GLN A 252 14.55 5.05 45.11
C GLN A 252 15.96 5.05 44.50
N ALA A 253 16.12 5.43 43.24
CA ALA A 253 17.46 5.54 42.63
C ALA A 253 18.27 6.70 43.24
N GLY A 254 17.61 7.81 43.58
CA GLY A 254 18.22 8.93 44.30
C GLY A 254 18.62 8.53 45.72
N GLU A 255 17.70 7.93 46.49
CA GLU A 255 17.96 7.42 47.84
C GLU A 255 19.13 6.41 47.85
N PHE A 256 19.17 5.50 46.87
CA PHE A 256 20.23 4.51 46.74
C PHE A 256 21.57 5.17 46.41
N PHE A 257 21.61 6.16 45.52
CA PHE A 257 22.83 6.88 45.17
C PHE A 257 23.41 7.67 46.34
N GLU A 258 22.57 8.33 47.14
CA GLU A 258 23.01 9.01 48.36
C GLU A 258 23.64 8.04 49.36
N ALA A 259 23.05 6.86 49.56
CA ALA A 259 23.64 5.81 50.39
C ALA A 259 24.96 5.30 49.79
N ALA A 260 25.02 5.09 48.47
CA ALA A 260 26.20 4.56 47.78
C ALA A 260 27.39 5.53 47.81
N GLN A 261 27.17 6.85 47.83
CA GLN A 261 28.25 7.83 47.98
C GLN A 261 29.03 7.67 49.29
N SER A 262 28.39 7.15 50.35
CA SER A 262 29.05 6.85 51.62
C SER A 262 29.99 5.64 51.55
N LEU A 263 30.01 4.88 50.44
CA LEU A 263 30.91 3.74 50.22
C LEU A 263 32.30 4.15 49.71
N ARG A 264 32.45 5.41 49.26
CA ARG A 264 33.66 5.93 48.59
C ARG A 264 34.95 5.50 49.27
N GLY A 265 35.88 4.94 48.50
CA GLY A 265 37.10 4.32 49.02
C GLY A 265 36.84 2.88 49.44
N THR A 266 37.14 2.54 50.71
CA THR A 266 36.83 1.23 51.28
C THR A 266 35.52 1.30 52.06
N ALA A 267 34.54 0.47 51.70
CA ALA A 267 33.20 0.55 52.28
C ALA A 267 33.14 0.29 53.78
N GLU A 268 32.36 1.11 54.48
CA GLU A 268 31.86 0.80 55.81
C GLU A 268 30.68 -0.20 55.69
N ALA A 269 30.69 -1.28 56.46
CA ALA A 269 29.63 -2.30 56.43
C ALA A 269 28.21 -1.72 56.61
N GLN A 270 28.08 -0.64 57.38
CA GLN A 270 26.82 0.06 57.60
C GLN A 270 26.32 0.84 56.37
N ALA A 271 27.22 1.35 55.52
CA ALA A 271 26.84 2.00 54.27
C ALA A 271 26.36 0.97 53.23
N LEU A 272 27.02 -0.19 53.15
CA LEU A 272 26.66 -1.26 52.23
C LEU A 272 25.27 -1.82 52.55
N GLU A 273 25.00 -2.12 53.83
CA GLU A 273 23.69 -2.63 54.25
C GLU A 273 22.56 -1.61 53.99
N ARG A 274 22.83 -0.30 54.06
CA ARG A 274 21.84 0.73 53.69
C ARG A 274 21.45 0.66 52.21
N CYS A 275 22.41 0.50 51.31
CA CYS A 275 22.14 0.31 49.88
C CYS A 275 21.31 -0.96 49.63
N LEU A 276 21.72 -2.09 50.23
CA LEU A 276 21.02 -3.37 50.07
C LEU A 276 19.61 -3.35 50.68
N ALA A 277 19.42 -2.65 51.80
CA ALA A 277 18.09 -2.45 52.38
C ALA A 277 17.16 -1.71 51.41
N ILE A 278 17.64 -0.67 50.71
CA ILE A 278 16.84 0.07 49.71
C ILE A 278 16.47 -0.85 48.53
N TRP A 279 17.43 -1.60 48.01
CA TRP A 279 17.22 -2.58 46.92
C TRP A 279 16.17 -3.65 47.26
N ARG A 280 16.18 -4.15 48.51
CA ARG A 280 15.29 -5.21 48.99
C ARG A 280 13.88 -4.73 49.36
N ARG A 281 13.58 -3.42 49.33
CA ARG A 281 12.23 -2.92 49.64
C ARG A 281 11.21 -3.32 48.57
N ALA A 282 9.98 -3.59 49.03
CA ALA A 282 8.87 -3.96 48.15
C ALA A 282 8.46 -2.83 47.18
N ASP A 283 8.57 -1.56 47.59
CA ASP A 283 8.27 -0.41 46.74
C ASP A 283 9.33 -0.23 45.64
N THR A 284 10.62 -0.44 45.95
CA THR A 284 11.70 -0.50 44.95
C THR A 284 11.43 -1.58 43.89
N ARG A 285 11.10 -2.80 44.32
CA ARG A 285 10.73 -3.91 43.40
C ARG A 285 9.49 -3.60 42.56
N THR A 286 8.51 -2.90 43.12
CA THR A 286 7.31 -2.46 42.37
C THR A 286 7.66 -1.40 41.32
N ALA A 287 8.50 -0.41 41.66
CA ALA A 287 8.92 0.63 40.73
C ALA A 287 9.73 0.05 39.55
N LEU A 288 10.65 -0.88 39.84
CA LEU A 288 11.39 -1.66 38.83
C LEU A 288 10.44 -2.31 37.80
N HIS A 289 9.38 -2.97 38.26
CA HIS A 289 8.38 -3.58 37.38
C HIS A 289 7.59 -2.55 36.59
N THR A 290 7.06 -1.50 37.22
CA THR A 290 6.24 -0.48 36.55
C THR A 290 6.98 0.22 35.42
N VAL A 291 8.25 0.58 35.65
CA VAL A 291 9.09 1.26 34.65
C VAL A 291 9.48 0.31 33.50
N SER A 292 9.62 -0.98 33.76
CA SER A 292 10.07 -1.96 32.76
C SER A 292 8.96 -2.48 31.83
N VAL A 293 7.69 -2.42 32.24
CA VAL A 293 6.54 -2.95 31.47
C VAL A 293 6.36 -2.28 30.09
N PRO A 294 6.42 -0.93 29.94
CA PRO A 294 6.32 -0.28 28.64
C PRO A 294 7.43 -0.69 27.67
N ALA A 295 8.66 -0.89 28.17
CA ALA A 295 9.79 -1.34 27.36
C ALA A 295 9.58 -2.77 26.82
N LEU A 296 9.12 -3.68 27.67
CA LEU A 296 8.78 -5.06 27.28
C LEU A 296 7.63 -5.13 26.24
N SER A 297 6.67 -4.20 26.30
CA SER A 297 5.59 -4.10 25.30
C SER A 297 6.08 -3.64 23.92
N ARG A 298 7.13 -2.81 23.86
CA ARG A 298 7.75 -2.38 22.58
C ARG A 298 8.49 -3.54 21.92
N LEU A 299 9.21 -4.34 22.72
CA LEU A 299 9.96 -5.50 22.27
C LEU A 299 9.04 -6.60 21.68
N SER A 300 7.90 -6.86 22.32
CA SER A 300 6.85 -7.77 21.81
C SER A 300 6.25 -7.31 20.47
N THR A 301 6.18 -6.00 20.23
CA THR A 301 5.67 -5.42 18.98
C THR A 301 6.72 -5.56 17.88
N ARG A 302 7.99 -5.26 18.18
CA ARG A 302 9.11 -5.43 17.22
C ARG A 302 9.30 -6.88 16.80
N CYS A 303 9.19 -7.84 17.71
CA CYS A 303 9.33 -9.26 17.36
C CYS A 303 8.22 -9.74 16.42
N ARG A 304 7.00 -9.20 16.56
CA ARG A 304 5.90 -9.46 15.62
C ARG A 304 6.18 -8.88 14.23
N SER A 305 6.72 -7.66 14.14
CA SER A 305 7.07 -7.06 12.86
C SER A 305 8.25 -7.77 12.17
N ALA A 306 9.27 -8.19 12.92
CA ALA A 306 10.40 -8.94 12.40
C ALA A 306 10.00 -10.33 11.90
N GLY A 307 9.13 -11.04 12.62
CA GLY A 307 8.58 -12.33 12.18
C GLY A 307 7.75 -12.24 10.89
N LEU A 308 7.03 -11.14 10.69
CA LEU A 308 6.31 -10.87 9.43
C LEU A 308 7.27 -10.56 8.27
N ALA A 309 8.37 -9.84 8.52
CA ALA A 309 9.39 -9.56 7.52
C ALA A 309 10.14 -10.83 7.10
N LEU A 310 10.47 -11.71 8.05
CA LEU A 310 11.07 -13.02 7.76
C LEU A 310 10.15 -13.89 6.90
N GLN A 311 8.85 -13.94 7.23
CA GLN A 311 7.90 -14.71 6.44
C GLN A 311 7.79 -14.20 4.99
N ARG A 312 7.83 -12.87 4.78
CA ARG A 312 7.85 -12.27 3.43
C ARG A 312 9.13 -12.64 2.67
N SER A 313 10.29 -12.59 3.34
CA SER A 313 11.57 -12.98 2.75
C SER A 313 11.59 -14.48 2.37
N GLU A 314 11.04 -15.35 3.22
CA GLU A 314 10.89 -16.78 2.92
C GLU A 314 9.99 -17.05 1.71
N GLU A 315 8.90 -16.29 1.58
CA GLU A 315 7.98 -16.36 0.45
C GLU A 315 8.65 -15.86 -0.86
N SER A 316 9.41 -14.76 -0.81
CA SER A 316 10.18 -14.26 -1.96
C SER A 316 11.30 -15.21 -2.40
N VAL A 317 12.02 -15.83 -1.45
CA VAL A 317 13.06 -16.82 -1.77
C VAL A 317 12.43 -18.09 -2.36
N ALA A 318 11.25 -18.50 -1.89
CA ALA A 318 10.52 -19.63 -2.46
C ALA A 318 10.03 -19.35 -3.89
N ASP A 319 9.58 -18.12 -4.16
CA ASP A 319 9.14 -17.69 -5.49
C ASP A 319 10.31 -17.63 -6.49
N LEU A 320 11.45 -17.05 -6.08
CA LEU A 320 12.67 -17.01 -6.89
C LEU A 320 13.20 -18.42 -7.20
N HIS A 321 13.17 -19.34 -6.24
CA HIS A 321 13.51 -20.75 -6.51
C HIS A 321 12.52 -21.41 -7.49
N GLY A 322 11.25 -21.03 -7.45
CA GLY A 322 10.23 -21.44 -8.41
C GLY A 322 10.55 -20.97 -9.83
N GLN A 323 10.84 -19.67 -9.98
CA GLN A 323 11.22 -19.06 -11.25
C GLN A 323 12.51 -19.65 -11.82
N VAL A 324 13.52 -19.90 -10.97
CA VAL A 324 14.77 -20.57 -11.39
C VAL A 324 14.50 -22.00 -11.87
N SER A 325 13.65 -22.75 -11.18
CA SER A 325 13.26 -24.10 -11.61
C SER A 325 12.49 -24.09 -12.93
N GLU A 326 11.61 -23.10 -13.14
CA GLU A 326 10.82 -22.95 -14.37
C GLU A 326 11.68 -22.54 -15.57
N LEU A 327 12.65 -21.64 -15.36
CA LEU A 327 13.64 -21.26 -16.37
C LEU A 327 14.58 -22.42 -16.72
N GLN A 328 14.98 -23.23 -15.73
CA GLN A 328 15.78 -24.44 -15.97
C GLN A 328 14.98 -25.49 -16.76
N ASP A 329 13.71 -25.70 -16.42
CA ASP A 329 12.82 -26.60 -17.16
C ASP A 329 12.56 -26.10 -18.58
N ASN A 330 12.35 -24.79 -18.78
CA ASN A 330 12.22 -24.19 -20.11
C ASN A 330 13.51 -24.33 -20.92
N THR A 331 14.67 -24.12 -20.31
CA THR A 331 15.98 -24.30 -20.99
C THR A 331 16.17 -25.76 -21.42
N GLN A 332 15.84 -26.72 -20.56
CA GLN A 332 15.88 -28.15 -20.90
C GLN A 332 14.85 -28.51 -21.97
N ARG A 333 13.67 -27.90 -21.95
CA ARG A 333 12.61 -28.11 -22.95
C ARG A 333 13.06 -27.59 -24.31
N ILE A 334 13.61 -26.37 -24.37
CA ILE A 334 14.16 -25.77 -25.59
C ILE A 334 15.33 -26.61 -26.11
N GLN A 335 16.21 -27.15 -25.25
CA GLN A 335 17.28 -28.04 -25.68
C GLN A 335 16.77 -29.38 -26.25
N ARG A 336 15.68 -29.94 -25.70
CA ARG A 336 15.03 -31.14 -26.24
C ARG A 336 14.32 -30.87 -27.56
N GLU A 337 13.54 -29.78 -27.63
CA GLU A 337 12.89 -29.32 -28.86
C GLU A 337 13.94 -29.02 -29.95
N HIS A 338 15.08 -28.44 -29.59
CA HIS A 338 16.22 -28.26 -30.49
C HIS A 338 16.79 -29.61 -30.98
N GLN A 339 17.01 -30.60 -30.10
CA GLN A 339 17.46 -31.93 -30.53
C GLN A 339 16.44 -32.63 -31.43
N ASP A 340 15.16 -32.54 -31.11
CA ASP A 340 14.09 -33.23 -31.83
C ASP A 340 13.76 -32.57 -33.18
N VAL A 341 14.02 -31.27 -33.34
CA VAL A 341 13.77 -30.53 -34.59
C VAL A 341 15.03 -30.48 -35.47
N VAL A 342 16.20 -30.19 -34.89
CA VAL A 342 17.44 -29.95 -35.66
C VAL A 342 18.09 -31.26 -36.13
N VAL A 343 17.97 -32.37 -35.39
CA VAL A 343 18.59 -33.64 -35.80
C VAL A 343 17.89 -34.23 -37.04
N PRO A 344 16.55 -34.27 -37.14
CA PRO A 344 15.86 -34.69 -38.37
C PRO A 344 16.09 -33.72 -39.54
N LEU A 345 16.13 -32.41 -39.28
CA LEU A 345 16.43 -31.41 -40.31
C LEU A 345 17.86 -31.53 -40.84
N ARG A 346 18.86 -31.84 -40.00
CA ARG A 346 20.24 -32.15 -40.44
C ARG A 346 20.33 -33.45 -41.23
N GLN A 347 19.45 -34.41 -40.95
CA GLN A 347 19.36 -35.64 -41.72
C GLN A 347 18.73 -35.37 -43.10
N GLN A 348 17.64 -34.61 -43.15
CA GLN A 348 17.00 -34.14 -44.39
C GLN A 348 17.91 -33.22 -45.22
N LEU A 349 18.78 -32.43 -44.57
CA LEU A 349 19.75 -31.56 -45.23
C LEU A 349 20.86 -32.37 -45.92
N ARG A 350 21.33 -33.44 -45.30
CA ARG A 350 22.29 -34.39 -45.93
C ARG A 350 21.66 -35.13 -47.12
N ASP A 351 20.35 -35.37 -47.06
CA ASP A 351 19.60 -35.92 -48.20
C ASP A 351 19.34 -34.85 -49.29
N LEU A 352 19.40 -33.56 -48.95
CA LEU A 352 19.24 -32.39 -49.84
C LEU A 352 20.58 -31.77 -50.32
N GLU A 353 21.73 -32.35 -49.97
CA GLU A 353 23.09 -31.87 -50.28
C GLU A 353 23.44 -31.78 -51.79
N SER A 354 22.47 -31.96 -52.70
CA SER A 354 22.67 -31.75 -54.15
C SER A 354 22.17 -30.42 -54.72
N GLY A 355 21.69 -29.48 -53.89
CA GLY A 355 21.69 -28.07 -54.32
C GLY A 355 20.75 -27.12 -53.61
N ASN A 356 21.28 -26.28 -52.71
CA ASN A 356 21.03 -24.83 -52.73
C ASN A 356 21.91 -24.10 -51.69
N THR A 357 22.69 -23.10 -52.13
CA THR A 357 23.65 -22.35 -51.30
C THR A 357 22.99 -21.24 -50.45
N ALA A 358 21.75 -20.84 -50.77
CA ALA A 358 21.03 -19.78 -50.07
C ALA A 358 20.44 -20.23 -48.72
N LEU A 359 19.95 -21.46 -48.64
CA LEU A 359 19.42 -22.07 -47.40
C LEU A 359 20.53 -22.30 -46.36
N GLN A 360 21.76 -22.56 -46.81
CA GLN A 360 22.92 -22.68 -45.91
C GLN A 360 23.27 -21.38 -45.19
N SER A 361 22.98 -20.20 -45.77
CA SER A 361 23.24 -18.92 -45.11
C SER A 361 22.18 -18.57 -44.07
N GLN A 362 20.89 -18.77 -44.38
CA GLN A 362 19.79 -18.54 -43.42
C GLN A 362 19.88 -19.43 -42.17
N LEU A 363 20.33 -20.67 -42.31
CA LEU A 363 20.46 -21.59 -41.17
C LEU A 363 21.67 -21.28 -40.27
N VAL A 364 22.75 -20.73 -40.84
CA VAL A 364 23.91 -20.26 -40.07
C VAL A 364 23.55 -18.98 -39.30
N GLU A 365 22.73 -18.12 -39.89
CA GLU A 365 22.26 -16.88 -39.27
C GLU A 365 21.29 -17.15 -38.12
N GLN A 366 20.30 -18.04 -38.30
CA GLN A 366 19.40 -18.47 -37.23
C GLN A 366 20.12 -19.23 -36.11
N ALA A 367 21.14 -20.03 -36.43
CA ALA A 367 21.94 -20.72 -35.41
C ALA A 367 22.74 -19.73 -34.56
N ALA A 368 23.31 -18.67 -35.18
CA ALA A 368 24.05 -17.63 -34.48
C ALA A 368 23.14 -16.74 -33.61
N GLU A 369 21.93 -16.45 -34.07
CA GLU A 369 20.93 -15.66 -33.33
C GLU A 369 20.43 -16.42 -32.08
N LEU A 370 20.18 -17.72 -32.20
CA LEU A 370 19.81 -18.56 -31.06
C LEU A 370 20.95 -18.73 -30.05
N GLU A 371 22.20 -18.85 -30.52
CA GLU A 371 23.37 -18.94 -29.64
C GLU A 371 23.55 -17.65 -28.82
N LYS A 372 23.22 -16.51 -29.43
CA LYS A 372 23.19 -15.20 -28.77
C LYS A 372 22.13 -15.14 -27.66
N VAL A 373 20.91 -15.61 -27.94
CA VAL A 373 19.81 -15.69 -26.96
C VAL A 373 20.14 -16.66 -25.82
N ILE A 374 20.80 -17.77 -26.11
CA ILE A 374 21.23 -18.74 -25.08
C ILE A 374 22.29 -18.11 -24.16
N GLU A 375 23.24 -17.36 -24.71
CA GLU A 375 24.29 -16.70 -23.93
C GLU A 375 23.74 -15.52 -23.11
N GLU A 376 22.79 -14.76 -23.67
CA GLU A 376 22.09 -13.68 -22.98
C GLU A 376 21.25 -14.21 -21.81
N ASN A 377 20.52 -15.30 -22.02
CA ASN A 377 19.82 -16.01 -20.94
C ASN A 377 20.79 -16.57 -19.89
N ARG A 378 21.98 -17.04 -20.29
CA ARG A 378 23.00 -17.52 -19.35
C ARG A 378 23.53 -16.40 -18.46
N ARG A 379 23.71 -15.22 -19.05
CA ARG A 379 24.12 -14.00 -18.32
C ARG A 379 23.03 -13.56 -17.35
N THR A 380 21.77 -13.52 -17.78
CA THR A 380 20.63 -13.21 -16.90
C THR A 380 20.52 -14.21 -15.75
N VAL A 381 20.72 -15.51 -16.00
CA VAL A 381 20.74 -16.55 -14.96
C VAL A 381 21.90 -16.33 -13.99
N HIS A 382 23.07 -15.89 -14.46
CA HIS A 382 24.21 -15.58 -13.59
C HIS A 382 23.93 -14.37 -12.69
N GLU A 383 23.38 -13.30 -13.25
CA GLU A 383 22.98 -12.09 -12.51
C GLU A 383 21.88 -12.40 -11.47
N LEU A 384 20.91 -13.26 -11.81
CA LEU A 384 19.89 -13.74 -10.89
C LEU A 384 20.46 -14.65 -9.79
N LEU A 385 21.47 -15.48 -10.09
CA LEU A 385 22.14 -16.33 -9.09
C LEU A 385 23.00 -15.50 -8.12
N GLU A 386 23.66 -14.44 -8.59
CA GLU A 386 24.37 -13.50 -7.72
C GLU A 386 23.40 -12.75 -6.79
N ARG A 387 22.26 -12.31 -7.32
CA ARG A 387 21.21 -11.63 -6.55
C ARG A 387 20.52 -12.58 -5.57
N ALA A 388 20.30 -13.83 -5.95
CA ALA A 388 19.82 -14.88 -5.05
C ALA A 388 20.83 -15.18 -3.93
N GLY A 389 22.13 -15.20 -4.24
CA GLY A 389 23.19 -15.37 -3.25
C GLY A 389 23.25 -14.23 -2.23
N SER A 390 23.09 -12.98 -2.68
CA SER A 390 22.99 -11.80 -1.79
C SER A 390 21.77 -11.91 -0.87
N LEU A 391 20.60 -12.25 -1.43
CA LEU A 391 19.37 -12.44 -0.66
C LEU A 391 19.44 -13.63 0.31
N GLU A 392 20.22 -14.67 -0.03
CA GLU A 392 20.45 -15.82 0.84
C GLU A 392 21.39 -15.47 2.01
N GLN A 393 22.36 -14.58 1.79
CA GLN A 393 23.15 -13.96 2.86
C GLN A 393 22.30 -13.08 3.77
N ASP A 394 21.45 -12.22 3.21
CA ASP A 394 20.54 -11.36 3.99
C ASP A 394 19.52 -12.19 4.78
N LYS A 395 19.02 -13.29 4.19
CA LYS A 395 18.17 -14.28 4.87
C LYS A 395 18.90 -14.95 6.03
N LEU A 396 20.17 -15.36 5.85
CA LEU A 396 20.97 -15.95 6.92
C LEU A 396 21.16 -14.97 8.09
N GLN A 397 21.37 -13.69 7.79
CA GLN A 397 21.48 -12.63 8.78
C GLN A 397 20.16 -12.40 9.53
N LEU A 398 19.04 -12.25 8.82
CA LEU A 398 17.71 -12.05 9.40
C LEU A 398 17.20 -13.28 10.17
N THR A 399 17.56 -14.49 9.72
CA THR A 399 17.24 -15.74 10.43
C THR A 399 18.00 -15.80 11.76
N GLY A 400 19.26 -15.35 11.77
CA GLY A 400 20.04 -15.17 12.99
C GLY A 400 19.38 -14.19 13.96
N GLU A 401 18.94 -13.03 13.48
CA GLU A 401 18.27 -12.00 14.30
C GLU A 401 16.93 -12.46 14.86
N VAL A 402 16.11 -13.18 14.09
CA VAL A 402 14.81 -13.70 14.55
C VAL A 402 14.98 -14.85 15.55
N GLN A 403 16.01 -15.67 15.36
CA GLN A 403 16.32 -16.76 16.29
C GLN A 403 16.86 -16.21 17.62
N ASP A 404 17.68 -15.17 17.58
CA ASP A 404 18.19 -14.43 18.74
C ASP A 404 17.05 -13.77 19.53
N LEU A 405 16.17 -13.02 18.85
CA LEU A 405 14.98 -12.41 19.46
C LEU A 405 13.98 -13.44 20.01
N GLY A 406 13.84 -14.59 19.34
CA GLY A 406 12.98 -15.69 19.77
C GLY A 406 13.48 -16.37 21.05
N ASN A 407 14.79 -16.55 21.18
CA ASN A 407 15.42 -17.08 22.39
C ASN A 407 15.24 -16.11 23.56
N ARG A 408 15.51 -14.81 23.37
CA ARG A 408 15.34 -13.76 24.38
C ARG A 408 13.90 -13.64 24.90
N ILE A 409 12.90 -13.89 24.05
CA ILE A 409 11.48 -13.93 24.47
C ILE A 409 11.16 -15.19 25.28
N GLY A 410 11.66 -16.36 24.87
CA GLY A 410 11.49 -17.61 25.62
C GLY A 410 12.13 -17.56 27.02
N GLU A 411 13.25 -16.85 27.13
CA GLU A 411 13.98 -16.58 28.36
C GLU A 411 13.20 -15.68 29.32
N MET A 412 12.59 -14.60 28.82
CA MET A 412 11.73 -13.71 29.61
C MET A 412 10.43 -14.39 30.10
N GLU A 413 9.87 -15.32 29.30
CA GLU A 413 8.66 -16.09 29.64
C GLU A 413 8.87 -17.10 30.79
N MET A 414 10.12 -17.46 31.08
CA MET A 414 10.51 -18.39 32.15
C MET A 414 10.78 -17.71 33.50
N SER A 415 10.80 -16.37 33.55
CA SER A 415 11.07 -15.61 34.78
C SER A 415 9.95 -15.74 35.84
N THR A 416 10.33 -15.70 37.12
CA THR A 416 9.44 -15.90 38.29
C THR A 416 8.25 -14.96 38.33
N SER A 417 8.38 -13.76 37.75
CA SER A 417 7.30 -12.77 37.61
C SER A 417 6.15 -13.21 36.68
N TRP A 418 6.42 -14.04 35.66
CA TRP A 418 5.46 -14.49 34.66
C TRP A 418 4.53 -15.62 35.16
N ARG A 419 4.97 -16.36 36.20
CA ARG A 419 4.19 -17.47 36.79
C ARG A 419 2.97 -17.02 37.57
N VAL A 420 2.98 -15.80 38.13
CA VAL A 420 1.94 -15.30 39.04
C VAL A 420 0.67 -14.84 38.30
N THR A 421 0.77 -14.47 37.02
CA THR A 421 -0.37 -13.94 36.23
C THR A 421 -1.02 -14.97 35.29
N ARG A 422 -0.54 -16.23 35.33
CA ARG A 422 -0.90 -17.34 34.42
C ARG A 422 -2.39 -17.74 34.38
N PRO A 423 -3.15 -17.79 35.49
CA PRO A 423 -4.52 -18.37 35.46
C PRO A 423 -5.53 -17.50 34.70
N LEU A 424 -5.35 -16.17 34.73
CA LEU A 424 -6.29 -15.22 34.12
C LEU A 424 -6.05 -15.00 32.63
N ARG A 425 -4.85 -15.32 32.12
CA ARG A 425 -4.48 -15.14 30.70
C ARG A 425 -4.62 -16.42 29.86
N SER A 426 -4.58 -17.60 30.48
CA SER A 426 -4.49 -18.87 29.73
C SER A 426 -5.79 -19.38 29.12
N LEU A 427 -6.96 -18.84 29.49
CA LEU A 427 -8.25 -19.37 29.03
C LEU A 427 -8.79 -18.69 27.76
N SER A 428 -8.49 -17.41 27.53
CA SER A 428 -8.91 -16.68 26.31
C SER A 428 -7.91 -16.81 25.15
N LEU A 429 -6.61 -16.71 25.45
CA LEU A 429 -5.53 -16.74 24.44
C LEU A 429 -5.31 -18.12 23.82
N ARG A 430 -5.42 -19.21 24.60
CA ARG A 430 -5.26 -20.58 24.07
C ARG A 430 -6.40 -20.99 23.12
N LEU A 431 -7.60 -20.45 23.31
CA LEU A 431 -8.76 -20.71 22.46
C LEU A 431 -8.73 -19.90 21.15
N GLN A 432 -8.09 -18.71 21.13
CA GLN A 432 -7.87 -17.91 19.92
C GLN A 432 -6.65 -18.39 19.10
N GLN A 433 -5.55 -18.75 19.77
CA GLN A 433 -4.33 -19.22 19.09
C GLN A 433 -4.52 -20.59 18.41
N LEU A 434 -5.30 -21.51 18.99
CA LEU A 434 -5.65 -22.78 18.35
C LEU A 434 -6.52 -22.58 17.10
N ARG A 435 -7.39 -21.56 17.07
CA ARG A 435 -8.27 -21.27 15.92
C ARG A 435 -7.53 -20.62 14.75
N ALA A 436 -6.62 -19.67 15.02
CA ALA A 436 -5.81 -19.01 13.99
C ALA A 436 -4.71 -19.92 13.41
N TRP A 437 -4.10 -20.76 14.26
CA TRP A 437 -3.13 -21.77 13.82
C TRP A 437 -3.79 -22.87 12.98
N GLN A 438 -4.98 -23.34 13.33
CA GLN A 438 -5.71 -24.33 12.51
C GLN A 438 -6.21 -23.75 11.18
N ALA A 439 -6.63 -22.48 11.12
CA ALA A 439 -7.08 -21.83 9.89
C ALA A 439 -5.93 -21.65 8.86
N SER A 440 -4.76 -21.19 9.31
CA SER A 440 -3.59 -20.97 8.44
C SER A 440 -2.95 -22.28 7.94
N GLN A 441 -2.87 -23.31 8.79
CA GLN A 441 -2.40 -24.64 8.39
C GLN A 441 -3.39 -25.34 7.45
N TRP A 442 -4.69 -25.11 7.61
CA TRP A 442 -5.74 -25.67 6.76
C TRP A 442 -5.73 -25.07 5.35
N VAL A 443 -5.52 -23.75 5.20
CA VAL A 443 -5.41 -23.08 3.89
C VAL A 443 -4.18 -23.58 3.12
N ARG A 444 -3.03 -23.72 3.80
CA ARG A 444 -1.80 -24.30 3.20
C ARG A 444 -1.97 -25.77 2.84
N PHE A 445 -2.68 -26.54 3.65
CA PHE A 445 -3.02 -27.94 3.34
C PHE A 445 -3.98 -28.04 2.14
N ARG A 446 -4.97 -27.14 2.04
CA ARG A 446 -5.92 -27.06 0.91
C ARG A 446 -5.21 -26.73 -0.40
N LEU A 447 -4.35 -25.71 -0.41
CA LEU A 447 -3.57 -25.34 -1.61
C LEU A 447 -2.63 -26.47 -2.07
N ARG A 448 -1.93 -27.14 -1.14
CA ARG A 448 -1.11 -28.32 -1.46
C ARG A 448 -1.95 -29.50 -1.96
N ALA A 449 -3.11 -29.75 -1.37
CA ALA A 449 -4.02 -30.82 -1.80
C ALA A 449 -4.63 -30.53 -3.19
N ILE A 450 -4.89 -29.25 -3.53
CA ILE A 450 -5.35 -28.80 -4.85
C ILE A 450 -4.25 -28.98 -5.89
N LEU A 451 -3.00 -28.64 -5.58
CA LEU A 451 -1.85 -28.84 -6.48
C LEU A 451 -1.56 -30.34 -6.73
N ILE A 452 -1.66 -31.17 -5.69
CA ILE A 452 -1.55 -32.64 -5.81
C ILE A 452 -2.72 -33.20 -6.63
N TYR A 453 -3.93 -32.68 -6.43
CA TYR A 453 -5.12 -33.03 -7.21
C TYR A 453 -4.98 -32.63 -8.68
N HIS A 454 -4.40 -31.46 -8.98
CA HIS A 454 -4.16 -30.97 -10.34
C HIS A 454 -3.14 -31.84 -11.09
N ARG A 455 -2.03 -32.21 -10.44
CA ARG A 455 -1.06 -33.18 -10.98
C ARG A 455 -1.65 -34.58 -11.21
N MET A 456 -2.61 -35.01 -10.38
CA MET A 456 -3.31 -36.28 -10.57
C MET A 456 -4.41 -36.22 -11.64
N SER A 457 -5.13 -35.11 -11.77
CA SER A 457 -6.25 -34.97 -12.74
C SER A 457 -5.76 -34.92 -14.19
N LEU A 458 -4.52 -34.49 -14.41
CA LEU A 458 -3.84 -34.50 -15.71
C LEU A 458 -3.38 -35.92 -16.11
N ARG A 459 -3.24 -36.86 -15.16
CA ARG A 459 -2.73 -38.23 -15.42
C ARG A 459 -3.79 -39.33 -15.38
N GLN A 460 -4.79 -39.27 -14.49
CA GLN A 460 -5.87 -40.29 -14.40
C GLN A 460 -7.23 -39.70 -13.92
N PRO A 461 -8.10 -39.24 -14.84
CA PRO A 461 -9.34 -38.52 -14.50
C PRO A 461 -10.37 -39.33 -13.71
N ALA A 462 -10.47 -40.65 -13.96
CA ALA A 462 -11.46 -41.52 -13.32
C ALA A 462 -11.16 -41.78 -11.82
N LEU A 463 -9.88 -41.88 -11.46
CA LEU A 463 -9.43 -42.08 -10.09
C LEU A 463 -9.61 -40.80 -9.24
N ALA A 464 -9.32 -39.64 -9.85
CA ALA A 464 -9.49 -38.32 -9.25
C ALA A 464 -10.96 -38.02 -8.91
N TYR A 465 -11.91 -38.47 -9.75
CA TYR A 465 -13.35 -38.35 -9.50
C TYR A 465 -13.83 -39.23 -8.34
N GLY A 466 -13.31 -40.45 -8.22
CA GLY A 466 -13.61 -41.37 -7.12
C GLY A 466 -13.14 -40.87 -5.75
N ILE A 467 -11.91 -40.33 -5.69
CA ILE A 467 -11.34 -39.72 -4.49
C ILE A 467 -12.11 -38.46 -4.10
N ARG A 468 -12.45 -37.59 -5.08
CA ARG A 468 -13.26 -36.37 -4.84
C ARG A 468 -14.63 -36.67 -4.24
N ARG A 469 -15.27 -37.79 -4.61
CA ARG A 469 -16.58 -38.20 -4.06
C ARG A 469 -16.51 -38.71 -2.61
N LEU A 470 -15.38 -39.27 -2.20
CA LEU A 470 -15.15 -39.79 -0.84
C LEU A 470 -14.73 -38.71 0.17
N VAL A 471 -13.98 -37.69 -0.25
CA VAL A 471 -13.45 -36.64 0.66
C VAL A 471 -14.41 -35.45 0.83
N ARG A 472 -15.37 -35.26 -0.10
CA ARG A 472 -16.37 -34.17 -0.09
C ARG A 472 -17.28 -34.09 1.16
N PRO A 473 -17.76 -35.20 1.76
CA PRO A 473 -18.56 -35.14 2.99
C PRO A 473 -17.74 -34.70 4.20
N PHE A 474 -16.45 -35.07 4.23
CA PHE A 474 -15.52 -34.74 5.31
C PHE A 474 -15.19 -33.24 5.32
N PHE A 475 -14.92 -32.63 4.15
CA PHE A 475 -14.71 -31.18 4.04
C PHE A 475 -15.96 -30.35 4.41
N ARG A 476 -17.16 -30.81 4.04
CA ARG A 476 -18.43 -30.14 4.42
C ARG A 476 -18.71 -30.18 5.92
N LEU A 477 -18.39 -31.29 6.59
CA LEU A 477 -18.55 -31.43 8.03
C LEU A 477 -17.58 -30.50 8.78
N MET A 478 -16.32 -30.42 8.31
CA MET A 478 -15.31 -29.54 8.90
C MET A 478 -15.61 -28.05 8.69
N ASN A 479 -16.13 -27.65 7.53
CA ASN A 479 -16.55 -26.26 7.29
C ASN A 479 -17.75 -25.83 8.15
N ARG A 480 -18.71 -26.74 8.43
CA ARG A 480 -19.82 -26.47 9.37
C ARG A 480 -19.38 -26.28 10.82
N VAL A 481 -18.30 -26.94 11.23
CA VAL A 481 -17.75 -26.81 12.59
C VAL A 481 -16.88 -25.54 12.71
N ALA A 482 -16.24 -25.11 11.61
CA ALA A 482 -15.44 -23.89 11.57
C ALA A 482 -16.26 -22.60 11.37
N HIS A 483 -17.48 -22.69 10.82
CA HIS A 483 -18.40 -21.55 10.65
C HIS A 483 -19.71 -21.85 11.40
N SER A 484 -19.73 -21.58 12.70
CA SER A 484 -21.00 -21.45 13.44
C SER A 484 -21.43 -19.99 13.41
N ALA A 485 -22.66 -19.77 12.93
CA ALA A 485 -23.32 -18.50 12.62
C ALA A 485 -23.17 -17.39 13.69
N PRO A 486 -23.21 -16.10 13.28
CA PRO A 486 -23.19 -14.98 14.21
C PRO A 486 -24.50 -14.93 15.01
N ASN A 487 -24.36 -14.79 16.32
CA ASN A 487 -25.47 -14.49 17.21
C ASN A 487 -25.87 -13.01 16.96
N PRO A 488 -27.10 -12.69 16.52
CA PRO A 488 -27.47 -11.34 16.09
C PRO A 488 -27.48 -10.27 17.20
N ALA A 489 -27.22 -10.65 18.46
CA ALA A 489 -27.35 -9.79 19.63
C ALA A 489 -26.01 -9.33 20.26
N LEU A 490 -24.86 -9.62 19.64
CA LEU A 490 -23.53 -9.30 20.21
C LEU A 490 -22.55 -8.65 19.22
N ALA A 491 -23.02 -8.12 18.08
CA ALA A 491 -22.17 -7.51 17.05
C ALA A 491 -21.57 -6.13 17.40
N ALA A 492 -21.68 -5.67 18.66
CA ALA A 492 -21.25 -4.32 19.07
C ALA A 492 -19.97 -4.27 19.94
N SER A 493 -19.21 -5.37 20.13
CA SER A 493 -17.99 -5.27 20.96
C SER A 493 -16.87 -6.25 20.61
N SER A 494 -16.41 -6.27 19.36
CA SER A 494 -15.07 -6.81 19.04
C SER A 494 -14.51 -6.30 17.71
N ALA A 495 -14.54 -4.98 17.49
CA ALA A 495 -13.67 -4.31 16.53
C ALA A 495 -12.23 -4.29 17.08
N GLY A 496 -11.59 -5.46 17.16
CA GLY A 496 -10.20 -5.61 17.55
C GLY A 496 -9.30 -5.65 16.32
N LEU A 497 -8.61 -4.54 16.03
CA LEU A 497 -7.38 -4.47 15.22
C LEU A 497 -7.50 -5.04 13.79
N LEU A 498 -8.34 -4.45 12.96
CA LEU A 498 -8.11 -4.48 11.52
C LEU A 498 -6.99 -3.48 11.21
N THR A 499 -5.80 -3.99 10.90
CA THR A 499 -4.79 -3.25 10.15
C THR A 499 -5.50 -2.58 8.96
N PRO A 500 -5.36 -1.27 8.71
CA PRO A 500 -5.91 -0.67 7.50
C PRO A 500 -5.31 -1.40 6.31
N MET A 501 -6.14 -2.15 5.60
CA MET A 501 -5.70 -2.87 4.41
C MET A 501 -5.39 -1.85 3.33
N ARG A 502 -4.15 -1.88 2.85
CA ARG A 502 -3.81 -1.28 1.57
C ARG A 502 -4.28 -2.28 0.52
N TYR A 503 -5.40 -2.01 -0.16
CA TYR A 503 -5.83 -2.79 -1.34
C TYR A 503 -4.99 -2.43 -2.58
N GLN A 504 -3.77 -1.97 -2.34
CA GLN A 504 -2.76 -1.61 -3.31
C GLN A 504 -1.40 -2.12 -2.83
N GLN A 505 -0.61 -2.63 -3.76
CA GLN A 505 0.73 -3.19 -3.52
C GLN A 505 1.87 -2.14 -3.56
N VAL A 506 1.57 -0.85 -3.35
CA VAL A 506 2.59 0.19 -3.50
C VAL A 506 3.23 0.52 -2.13
N GLU A 507 4.55 0.41 -2.03
CA GLU A 507 5.33 1.04 -0.96
C GLU A 507 5.11 2.55 -1.05
N SER A 508 4.83 3.22 0.08
CA SER A 508 4.56 4.66 0.08
C SER A 508 5.69 5.39 -0.63
N SER A 509 5.39 6.11 -1.71
CA SER A 509 6.40 6.86 -2.44
C SER A 509 6.67 8.18 -1.70
N GLU A 510 7.95 8.54 -1.53
CA GLU A 510 8.31 9.87 -1.02
C GLU A 510 7.88 11.01 -1.98
N GLU A 511 7.33 10.68 -3.15
CA GLU A 511 6.99 11.59 -4.24
C GLU A 511 5.47 11.82 -4.44
N PHE A 512 4.58 11.22 -3.64
CA PHE A 512 3.12 11.42 -3.81
C PHE A 512 2.67 12.84 -3.40
N ALA A 513 2.65 13.75 -4.36
CA ALA A 513 2.27 15.15 -4.17
C ALA A 513 1.24 15.62 -5.23
N PRO A 514 -0.03 15.16 -5.18
CA PRO A 514 -1.07 15.58 -6.13
C PRO A 514 -1.44 17.07 -5.99
N LEU A 515 -1.86 17.70 -7.09
CA LEU A 515 -2.38 19.08 -7.02
C LEU A 515 -3.73 19.08 -6.30
N ILE A 516 -3.87 19.98 -5.32
CA ILE A 516 -5.14 20.20 -4.60
C ILE A 516 -5.77 21.51 -5.07
N SER A 517 -7.04 21.49 -5.45
CA SER A 517 -7.83 22.71 -5.66
C SER A 517 -8.62 23.05 -4.41
N VAL A 518 -8.26 24.16 -3.76
CA VAL A 518 -8.97 24.71 -2.60
C VAL A 518 -10.02 25.71 -3.08
N ILE A 519 -11.29 25.39 -2.93
CA ILE A 519 -12.40 26.25 -3.37
C ILE A 519 -12.93 27.00 -2.14
N VAL A 520 -12.87 28.33 -2.14
CA VAL A 520 -13.36 29.18 -1.05
C VAL A 520 -14.63 29.90 -1.51
N PRO A 521 -15.82 29.34 -1.27
CA PRO A 521 -17.08 30.05 -1.50
C PRO A 521 -17.30 31.11 -0.41
N ASN A 522 -17.65 32.32 -0.82
CA ASN A 522 -17.90 33.44 0.08
C ASN A 522 -19.18 34.22 -0.25
N TYR A 523 -19.94 34.55 0.79
CA TYR A 523 -21.04 35.52 0.70
C TYR A 523 -21.25 36.22 2.05
N ASN A 524 -20.92 37.51 2.12
CA ASN A 524 -21.05 38.35 3.32
C ASN A 524 -20.35 37.79 4.58
N HIS A 525 -19.15 37.21 4.45
CA HIS A 525 -18.36 36.65 5.55
C HIS A 525 -17.08 37.45 5.86
N ALA A 526 -17.03 38.75 5.53
CA ALA A 526 -15.85 39.59 5.78
C ALA A 526 -15.26 39.47 7.20
N PRO A 527 -16.05 39.36 8.29
CA PRO A 527 -15.51 39.22 9.65
C PRO A 527 -14.70 37.95 9.92
N TYR A 528 -14.87 36.89 9.13
CA TYR A 528 -14.26 35.57 9.37
C TYR A 528 -13.21 35.20 8.32
N LEU A 529 -13.28 35.87 7.17
CA LEU A 529 -12.59 35.48 5.95
C LEU A 529 -11.06 35.54 6.06
N GLU A 530 -10.49 36.53 6.78
CA GLU A 530 -9.04 36.63 6.96
C GLU A 530 -8.47 35.39 7.67
N LEU A 531 -9.08 34.96 8.78
CA LEU A 531 -8.66 33.77 9.51
C LEU A 531 -8.75 32.50 8.64
N ARG A 532 -9.82 32.39 7.85
CA ARG A 532 -9.97 31.27 6.90
C ARG A 532 -8.83 31.26 5.90
N LEU A 533 -8.59 32.37 5.22
CA LEU A 533 -7.57 32.49 4.18
C LEU A 533 -6.18 32.28 4.76
N ASP A 534 -5.87 32.85 5.92
CA ASP A 534 -4.60 32.62 6.61
C ASP A 534 -4.40 31.14 6.94
N SER A 535 -5.45 30.42 7.36
CA SER A 535 -5.35 28.97 7.62
C SER A 535 -5.10 28.14 6.34
N ILE A 536 -5.51 28.62 5.17
CA ILE A 536 -5.28 27.95 3.87
C ILE A 536 -3.87 28.25 3.38
N PHE A 537 -3.46 29.52 3.38
CA PHE A 537 -2.16 29.93 2.86
C PHE A 537 -0.98 29.59 3.79
N SER A 538 -1.24 29.22 5.05
CA SER A 538 -0.24 28.70 6.01
C SER A 538 -0.10 27.17 6.02
N GLN A 539 -0.83 26.45 5.17
CA GLN A 539 -0.71 24.99 5.10
C GLN A 539 0.73 24.55 4.82
N THR A 540 1.19 23.51 5.49
CA THR A 540 2.55 22.96 5.33
C THR A 540 2.74 22.28 3.97
N TYR A 541 1.69 21.63 3.45
CA TYR A 541 1.65 21.09 2.09
C TYR A 541 1.55 22.20 1.05
N GLN A 542 2.46 22.24 0.07
CA GLN A 542 2.62 23.41 -0.83
C GLN A 542 2.01 23.26 -2.24
N ASN A 543 1.67 22.04 -2.68
CA ASN A 543 1.19 21.79 -4.05
C ASN A 543 -0.33 21.96 -4.17
N PHE A 544 -0.81 23.18 -3.99
CA PHE A 544 -2.22 23.51 -4.10
C PHE A 544 -2.45 24.83 -4.84
N GLU A 545 -3.64 24.97 -5.41
CA GLU A 545 -4.19 26.22 -5.91
C GLU A 545 -5.41 26.64 -5.08
N VAL A 546 -5.76 27.93 -5.12
CA VAL A 546 -6.90 28.49 -4.38
C VAL A 546 -7.86 29.21 -5.34
N ILE A 547 -9.11 28.79 -5.36
CA ILE A 547 -10.19 29.38 -6.14
C ILE A 547 -11.06 30.18 -5.19
N LEU A 548 -10.92 31.50 -5.25
CA LEU A 548 -11.62 32.48 -4.43
C LEU A 548 -12.91 32.89 -5.14
N LEU A 549 -14.07 32.61 -4.55
CA LEU A 549 -15.37 32.92 -5.13
C LEU A 549 -16.13 33.90 -4.24
N ASP A 550 -16.57 35.03 -4.78
CA ASP A 550 -17.49 35.95 -4.11
C ASP A 550 -18.85 35.94 -4.79
N ASP A 551 -19.91 35.62 -4.03
CA ASP A 551 -21.28 35.54 -4.55
C ASP A 551 -22.06 36.85 -4.47
N ALA A 552 -21.44 37.93 -4.96
CA ALA A 552 -21.95 39.30 -4.94
C ALA A 552 -22.19 39.82 -3.51
N SER A 553 -21.15 39.76 -2.68
CA SER A 553 -21.21 40.26 -1.31
C SER A 553 -21.45 41.78 -1.26
N SER A 554 -22.16 42.20 -0.21
CA SER A 554 -22.48 43.61 0.08
C SER A 554 -21.62 44.22 1.18
N ASP A 555 -20.77 43.40 1.82
CA ASP A 555 -19.77 43.81 2.80
C ASP A 555 -18.37 43.91 2.16
N ASP A 556 -17.34 44.05 2.99
CA ASP A 556 -15.95 44.21 2.55
C ASP A 556 -15.30 42.91 2.04
N SER A 557 -16.04 41.81 1.90
CA SER A 557 -15.48 40.49 1.54
C SER A 557 -14.74 40.51 0.20
N ALA A 558 -15.32 41.17 -0.81
CA ALA A 558 -14.74 41.22 -2.15
C ALA A 558 -13.39 41.96 -2.15
N ASP A 559 -13.20 42.94 -1.26
CA ASP A 559 -11.93 43.66 -1.13
C ASP A 559 -10.87 42.81 -0.42
N ILE A 560 -11.25 42.06 0.62
CA ILE A 560 -10.36 41.09 1.28
C ILE A 560 -9.88 40.04 0.27
N LEU A 561 -10.79 39.46 -0.53
CA LEU A 561 -10.41 38.46 -1.54
C LEU A 561 -9.49 39.04 -2.61
N ARG A 562 -9.67 40.31 -3.00
CA ARG A 562 -8.76 41.01 -3.94
C ARG A 562 -7.37 41.19 -3.34
N ASP A 563 -7.26 41.53 -2.05
CA ASP A 563 -5.96 41.66 -1.38
C ASP A 563 -5.20 40.33 -1.37
N TYR A 564 -5.85 39.24 -0.95
CA TYR A 564 -5.22 37.91 -0.96
C TYR A 564 -4.86 37.46 -2.37
N HIS A 565 -5.71 37.70 -3.36
CA HIS A 565 -5.39 37.38 -4.75
C HIS A 565 -4.17 38.17 -5.25
N ALA A 566 -4.04 39.45 -4.88
CA ALA A 566 -2.88 40.26 -5.23
C ALA A 566 -1.59 39.77 -4.55
N ARG A 567 -1.69 39.27 -3.31
CA ARG A 567 -0.56 38.71 -2.54
C ARG A 567 -0.10 37.34 -3.05
N PHE A 568 -1.03 36.53 -3.54
CA PHE A 568 -0.80 35.13 -3.94
C PHE A 568 -1.25 34.86 -5.39
N ALA A 569 -0.94 35.77 -6.31
CA ALA A 569 -1.43 35.74 -7.69
C ALA A 569 -0.95 34.51 -8.48
N ASP A 570 0.16 33.88 -8.06
CA ASP A 570 0.73 32.67 -8.65
C ASP A 570 -0.04 31.39 -8.28
N LYS A 571 -0.76 31.39 -7.16
CA LYS A 571 -1.50 30.23 -6.66
C LYS A 571 -3.01 30.44 -6.57
N SER A 572 -3.54 31.63 -6.84
CA SER A 572 -4.95 31.94 -6.65
C SER A 572 -5.67 32.41 -7.92
N THR A 573 -6.95 32.07 -8.03
CA THR A 573 -7.89 32.56 -9.05
C THR A 573 -9.07 33.22 -8.35
N LEU A 574 -9.37 34.49 -8.66
CA LEU A 574 -10.49 35.22 -8.09
C LEU A 574 -11.65 35.36 -9.08
N VAL A 575 -12.86 35.06 -8.60
CA VAL A 575 -14.10 35.24 -9.36
C VAL A 575 -15.14 35.93 -8.49
N VAL A 576 -15.57 37.12 -8.93
CA VAL A 576 -16.61 37.91 -8.25
C VAL A 576 -17.86 37.92 -9.11
N ASN A 577 -18.99 37.53 -8.52
CA ASN A 577 -20.27 37.47 -9.22
C ASN A 577 -20.90 38.86 -9.32
N GLU A 578 -21.56 39.12 -10.45
CA GLU A 578 -22.35 40.35 -10.64
C GLU A 578 -23.67 40.30 -9.85
N GLN A 579 -24.20 39.09 -9.63
CA GLN A 579 -25.46 38.83 -8.95
C GLN A 579 -25.32 37.59 -8.07
N ASN A 580 -26.01 37.58 -6.94
CA ASN A 580 -26.02 36.43 -6.05
C ASN A 580 -26.65 35.20 -6.75
N SER A 581 -25.98 34.06 -6.64
CA SER A 581 -26.34 32.82 -7.31
C SER A 581 -27.55 32.10 -6.69
N GLY A 582 -27.96 32.49 -5.49
CA GLY A 582 -29.13 31.95 -4.79
C GLY A 582 -28.86 30.73 -3.89
N GLY A 583 -27.62 30.23 -3.81
CA GLY A 583 -27.25 29.14 -2.90
C GLY A 583 -25.80 28.66 -3.01
N VAL A 584 -25.28 28.07 -1.93
CA VAL A 584 -23.87 27.64 -1.82
C VAL A 584 -23.48 26.57 -2.84
N PHE A 585 -24.39 25.64 -3.17
CA PHE A 585 -24.12 24.57 -4.14
C PHE A 585 -23.89 25.09 -5.58
N HIS A 586 -24.41 26.27 -5.93
CA HIS A 586 -24.06 26.94 -7.20
C HIS A 586 -22.60 27.43 -7.21
N GLN A 587 -22.09 27.90 -6.07
CA GLN A 587 -20.68 28.26 -5.93
C GLN A 587 -19.79 27.01 -5.93
N TRP A 588 -20.22 25.91 -5.32
CA TRP A 588 -19.50 24.64 -5.37
C TRP A 588 -19.33 24.16 -6.81
N GLU A 589 -20.43 24.11 -7.59
CA GLU A 589 -20.38 23.72 -9.02
C GLU A 589 -19.44 24.63 -9.81
N ARG A 590 -19.49 25.94 -9.57
CA ARG A 590 -18.59 26.90 -10.23
C ARG A 590 -17.13 26.64 -9.87
N GLY A 591 -16.82 26.45 -8.60
CA GLY A 591 -15.47 26.13 -8.13
C GLY A 591 -14.95 24.81 -8.70
N LEU A 592 -15.79 23.77 -8.70
CA LEU A 592 -15.45 22.45 -9.26
C LEU A 592 -15.14 22.51 -10.75
N ASN A 593 -15.82 23.38 -11.51
CA ASN A 593 -15.54 23.58 -12.92
C ASN A 593 -14.24 24.37 -13.20
N LEU A 594 -13.75 25.13 -12.21
CA LEU A 594 -12.49 25.87 -12.29
C LEU A 594 -11.29 25.06 -11.74
N ALA A 595 -11.55 24.06 -10.90
CA ALA A 595 -10.56 23.20 -10.28
C ALA A 595 -9.74 22.41 -11.30
N ARG A 596 -8.40 22.46 -11.17
CA ARG A 596 -7.44 21.67 -11.95
C ARG A 596 -6.82 20.51 -11.18
N GLY A 597 -7.00 20.47 -9.86
CA GLY A 597 -6.46 19.45 -8.97
C GLY A 597 -7.20 18.12 -9.06
N ASP A 598 -6.46 17.04 -8.83
CA ASP A 598 -6.99 15.67 -8.71
C ASP A 598 -7.79 15.49 -7.41
N ILE A 599 -7.44 16.30 -6.41
CA ILE A 599 -8.10 16.37 -5.11
C ILE A 599 -8.69 17.78 -4.95
N VAL A 600 -9.91 17.85 -4.41
CA VAL A 600 -10.62 19.09 -4.13
C VAL A 600 -10.83 19.22 -2.63
N TRP A 601 -10.64 20.44 -2.13
CA TRP A 601 -11.07 20.86 -0.81
C TRP A 601 -12.08 21.99 -0.96
N ILE A 602 -13.31 21.79 -0.50
CA ILE A 602 -14.27 22.89 -0.40
C ILE A 602 -14.14 23.50 0.98
N ALA A 603 -13.74 24.76 0.99
CA ALA A 603 -13.22 25.48 2.12
C ALA A 603 -14.14 26.64 2.47
N GLU A 604 -15.23 26.38 3.19
CA GLU A 604 -16.22 27.42 3.55
C GLU A 604 -15.55 28.59 4.28
N SER A 605 -16.06 29.80 4.04
CA SER A 605 -15.39 31.08 4.34
C SER A 605 -15.39 31.47 5.82
N ASP A 606 -16.20 30.83 6.66
CA ASP A 606 -16.40 31.10 8.09
C ASP A 606 -15.66 30.13 9.03
N ASP A 607 -14.98 29.13 8.48
CA ASP A 607 -14.24 28.09 9.20
C ASP A 607 -12.72 28.34 9.25
N TRP A 608 -11.96 27.48 9.96
CA TRP A 608 -10.50 27.42 9.83
C TRP A 608 -9.97 26.03 10.18
N CYS A 609 -8.67 25.79 9.97
CA CYS A 609 -8.06 24.49 10.22
C CYS A 609 -6.61 24.61 10.72
N THR A 610 -6.03 23.48 11.14
CA THR A 610 -4.62 23.38 11.53
C THR A 610 -3.68 23.46 10.32
N GLU A 611 -2.46 23.98 10.49
CA GLU A 611 -1.45 24.13 9.42
C GLU A 611 -1.06 22.79 8.75
N ASN A 612 -1.20 21.68 9.46
CA ASN A 612 -0.90 20.33 8.97
C ASN A 612 -2.10 19.62 8.32
N PHE A 613 -3.22 20.32 8.05
CA PHE A 613 -4.47 19.69 7.58
C PHE A 613 -4.30 18.96 6.25
N LEU A 614 -3.74 19.64 5.24
CA LEU A 614 -3.46 19.04 3.94
C LEU A 614 -2.38 17.95 4.04
N GLU A 615 -1.28 18.22 4.74
CA GLU A 615 -0.18 17.26 4.95
C GLU A 615 -0.65 15.96 5.61
N THR A 616 -1.65 16.04 6.50
CA THR A 616 -2.22 14.88 7.19
C THR A 616 -3.17 14.07 6.31
N LEU A 617 -3.98 14.73 5.48
CA LEU A 617 -5.06 14.07 4.73
C LEU A 617 -4.64 13.58 3.34
N VAL A 618 -3.69 14.26 2.68
CA VAL A 618 -3.22 13.90 1.33
C VAL A 618 -2.69 12.46 1.24
N PRO A 619 -1.88 11.95 2.19
CA PRO A 619 -1.33 10.59 2.09
C PRO A 619 -2.37 9.47 2.01
N TYR A 620 -3.60 9.70 2.48
CA TYR A 620 -4.67 8.69 2.35
C TYR A 620 -5.07 8.44 0.89
N PHE A 621 -4.87 9.40 -0.01
CA PHE A 621 -5.19 9.28 -1.43
C PHE A 621 -4.13 8.52 -2.24
N GLU A 622 -2.98 8.15 -1.63
CA GLU A 622 -2.08 7.15 -2.23
C GLU A 622 -2.87 5.88 -2.55
N ASN A 623 -3.76 5.48 -1.63
CA ASN A 623 -4.75 4.46 -1.91
C ASN A 623 -5.80 5.01 -2.88
N GLU A 624 -5.75 4.58 -4.13
CA GLU A 624 -6.67 5.06 -5.18
C GLU A 624 -8.12 4.62 -4.98
N ALA A 625 -8.38 3.66 -4.09
CA ALA A 625 -9.74 3.34 -3.68
C ALA A 625 -10.33 4.42 -2.76
N VAL A 626 -9.51 5.21 -2.05
CA VAL A 626 -9.98 6.30 -1.17
C VAL A 626 -10.51 7.47 -2.01
N GLN A 627 -11.79 7.78 -1.82
CA GLN A 627 -12.50 8.86 -2.50
C GLN A 627 -12.66 10.09 -1.61
N ILE A 628 -12.70 9.90 -0.30
CA ILE A 628 -12.87 10.97 0.70
C ILE A 628 -11.91 10.71 1.87
N ALA A 629 -11.16 11.72 2.27
CA ALA A 629 -10.39 11.72 3.52
C ALA A 629 -10.79 12.93 4.35
N TYR A 630 -11.19 12.74 5.61
CA TYR A 630 -11.62 13.84 6.46
C TYR A 630 -10.93 13.86 7.82
N ALA A 631 -10.87 15.05 8.41
CA ALA A 631 -10.26 15.30 9.71
C ALA A 631 -11.30 15.41 10.82
N ARG A 632 -10.82 15.42 12.06
CA ARG A 632 -11.64 15.73 13.23
C ARG A 632 -12.21 17.15 13.12
N THR A 633 -13.52 17.29 13.34
CA THR A 633 -14.19 18.60 13.43
C THR A 633 -14.44 18.98 14.89
N VAL A 634 -14.09 20.21 15.25
CA VAL A 634 -14.42 20.83 16.54
C VAL A 634 -15.36 22.00 16.27
N PHE A 635 -16.48 22.05 16.99
CA PHE A 635 -17.50 23.07 16.88
C PHE A 635 -17.21 24.19 17.88
N MET A 636 -17.04 25.40 17.37
CA MET A 636 -16.62 26.59 18.09
C MET A 636 -17.78 27.59 18.16
N ASP A 637 -17.78 28.47 19.16
CA ASP A 637 -18.72 29.58 19.24
C ASP A 637 -18.52 30.62 18.13
N GLY A 638 -19.46 31.56 18.01
CA GLY A 638 -19.47 32.55 16.92
C GLY A 638 -18.22 33.45 16.89
N GLU A 639 -17.59 33.68 18.05
CA GLU A 639 -16.32 34.42 18.17
C GLU A 639 -15.11 33.52 17.90
N GLY A 640 -15.26 32.19 17.99
CA GLY A 640 -14.21 31.20 17.71
C GLY A 640 -13.29 30.94 18.91
N ASP A 641 -13.65 31.46 20.08
CA ASP A 641 -12.86 31.43 21.30
C ASP A 641 -13.12 30.17 22.14
N ARG A 642 -14.31 29.57 22.03
CA ARG A 642 -14.72 28.45 22.88
C ARG A 642 -15.22 27.27 22.07
N GLN A 643 -14.66 26.10 22.36
CA GLN A 643 -15.23 24.83 21.91
C GLN A 643 -16.60 24.61 22.59
N ILE A 644 -17.61 24.37 21.79
CA ILE A 644 -18.95 23.96 22.24
C ILE A 644 -19.00 22.43 22.35
N TRP A 645 -18.57 21.72 21.29
CA TRP A 645 -18.50 20.25 21.24
C TRP A 645 -17.60 19.80 20.08
N SER A 646 -17.39 18.49 19.94
CA SER A 646 -16.57 17.87 18.90
C SER A 646 -17.29 16.72 18.20
N ILE A 647 -16.77 16.32 17.03
CA ILE A 647 -17.30 15.17 16.28
C ILE A 647 -17.34 13.88 17.11
N ASN A 648 -16.38 13.69 18.04
CA ASN A 648 -16.32 12.52 18.92
C ASN A 648 -17.50 12.50 19.91
N GLU A 649 -17.93 13.66 20.41
CA GLU A 649 -19.12 13.77 21.27
C GLU A 649 -20.41 13.55 20.47
N TYR A 650 -20.46 14.04 19.23
CA TYR A 650 -21.60 13.86 18.33
C TYR A 650 -21.84 12.40 17.91
N LEU A 651 -20.76 11.62 17.74
CA LEU A 651 -20.80 10.22 17.31
C LEU A 651 -20.66 9.21 18.46
N HIS A 652 -20.64 9.68 19.71
CA HIS A 652 -20.43 8.85 20.89
C HIS A 652 -21.47 7.72 21.06
N ASP A 653 -22.71 7.92 20.61
CA ASP A 653 -23.78 6.92 20.66
C ASP A 653 -23.67 5.84 19.56
N ILE A 654 -22.87 6.08 18.51
CA ILE A 654 -22.56 5.07 17.49
C ILE A 654 -21.43 4.18 18.02
N ASP A 655 -20.26 4.77 18.30
CA ASP A 655 -19.14 4.09 18.93
C ASP A 655 -18.22 5.12 19.63
N PRO A 656 -18.08 5.08 20.97
CA PRO A 656 -17.27 6.04 21.75
C PRO A 656 -15.77 6.05 21.44
N GLN A 657 -15.23 4.98 20.86
CA GLN A 657 -13.80 4.80 20.65
C GLN A 657 -13.39 4.85 19.19
N ARG A 658 -14.32 4.62 18.26
CA ARG A 658 -14.05 4.51 16.83
C ARG A 658 -13.34 5.73 16.23
N TRP A 659 -13.76 6.94 16.62
CA TRP A 659 -13.19 8.22 16.13
C TRP A 659 -11.97 8.72 16.91
N ASN A 660 -11.42 7.93 17.84
CA ASN A 660 -10.16 8.25 18.54
C ASN A 660 -8.91 7.78 17.76
N HIS A 661 -9.11 7.05 16.67
CA HIS A 661 -8.05 6.48 15.85
C HIS A 661 -8.31 6.79 14.37
N SER A 662 -7.27 6.72 13.54
CA SER A 662 -7.45 6.80 12.09
C SER A 662 -8.30 5.63 11.60
N ILE A 663 -9.18 5.91 10.63
CA ILE A 663 -10.06 4.91 10.02
C ILE A 663 -9.77 4.89 8.53
N VAL A 664 -9.71 3.69 7.94
CA VAL A 664 -9.77 3.47 6.50
C VAL A 664 -10.76 2.33 6.29
N ALA A 665 -11.84 2.58 5.56
CA ALA A 665 -12.95 1.62 5.42
C ALA A 665 -13.56 1.69 4.01
N THR A 666 -14.07 0.56 3.54
CA THR A 666 -14.88 0.53 2.30
C THR A 666 -16.19 1.26 2.52
N ALA A 667 -16.75 1.81 1.45
CA ALA A 667 -18.01 2.54 1.52
C ALA A 667 -19.16 1.69 2.09
N PRO A 668 -19.39 0.42 1.68
CA PRO A 668 -20.43 -0.41 2.28
C PRO A 668 -20.26 -0.58 3.80
N ALA A 669 -19.02 -0.80 4.26
CA ALA A 669 -18.73 -0.99 5.67
C ALA A 669 -19.03 0.27 6.50
N ILE A 670 -18.47 1.42 6.14
CA ILE A 670 -18.63 2.65 6.93
C ILE A 670 -20.06 3.22 6.83
N VAL A 671 -20.73 3.02 5.69
CA VAL A 671 -22.12 3.43 5.53
C VAL A 671 -23.03 2.62 6.44
N ARG A 672 -22.88 1.30 6.46
CA ARG A 672 -23.65 0.43 7.36
C ARG A 672 -23.33 0.68 8.83
N GLU A 673 -22.06 0.89 9.16
CA GLU A 673 -21.57 1.09 10.53
C GLU A 673 -22.12 2.38 11.15
N ALA A 674 -22.08 3.50 10.40
CA ALA A 674 -22.33 4.81 10.96
C ALA A 674 -23.03 5.79 10.02
N PHE A 675 -22.60 5.85 8.75
CA PHE A 675 -23.02 6.90 7.82
C PHE A 675 -24.49 6.79 7.38
N ALA A 676 -25.16 5.68 7.66
CA ALA A 676 -26.60 5.53 7.46
C ALA A 676 -27.44 6.14 8.59
N VAL A 677 -26.84 6.35 9.77
CA VAL A 677 -27.53 6.77 11.00
C VAL A 677 -27.27 8.25 11.31
N LYS A 678 -26.06 8.75 11.04
CA LYS A 678 -25.66 10.15 11.21
C LYS A 678 -24.68 10.57 10.11
N ASN A 679 -24.67 11.85 9.76
CA ASN A 679 -23.62 12.40 8.91
C ASN A 679 -22.29 12.42 9.70
N ILE A 680 -21.34 11.55 9.32
CA ILE A 680 -20.02 11.47 9.98
C ILE A 680 -19.05 12.57 9.50
N ILE A 681 -19.41 13.30 8.44
CA ILE A 681 -18.69 14.46 7.90
C ILE A 681 -19.66 15.66 7.92
N PRO A 682 -20.00 16.20 9.10
CA PRO A 682 -21.03 17.24 9.22
C PRO A 682 -20.62 18.62 8.68
N ASN A 683 -19.38 18.76 8.20
CA ASN A 683 -18.86 19.98 7.60
C ASN A 683 -17.91 19.62 6.45
N VAL A 684 -18.19 20.13 5.25
CA VAL A 684 -17.34 19.91 4.06
C VAL A 684 -15.92 20.45 4.23
N SER A 685 -15.72 21.52 5.01
CA SER A 685 -14.40 22.08 5.30
C SER A 685 -13.46 21.08 5.98
N SER A 686 -13.98 20.00 6.58
CA SER A 686 -13.14 18.95 7.17
C SER A 686 -12.72 17.86 6.20
N ALA A 687 -13.18 17.86 4.94
CA ALA A 687 -12.96 16.78 3.99
C ALA A 687 -12.18 17.21 2.74
N LEU A 688 -11.20 16.39 2.38
CA LEU A 688 -10.64 16.31 1.04
C LEU A 688 -11.39 15.23 0.25
N MET A 689 -11.59 15.47 -1.05
CA MET A 689 -12.33 14.59 -1.94
C MET A 689 -11.60 14.41 -3.26
N ARG A 690 -11.61 13.22 -3.85
CA ARG A 690 -11.27 13.07 -5.27
C ARG A 690 -12.22 13.92 -6.09
N ASN A 691 -11.69 14.60 -7.11
CA ASN A 691 -12.41 15.63 -7.84
C ASN A 691 -13.81 15.14 -8.32
N PRO A 692 -14.91 15.65 -7.72
CA PRO A 692 -16.26 15.16 -7.97
C PRO A 692 -16.92 15.78 -9.21
N ARG A 693 -16.21 16.58 -10.02
CA ARG A 693 -16.77 17.36 -11.14
C ARG A 693 -17.61 16.55 -12.12
N ARG A 694 -17.30 15.26 -12.32
CA ARG A 694 -18.04 14.39 -13.25
C ARG A 694 -19.24 13.66 -12.61
N LEU A 695 -19.53 13.87 -11.32
CA LEU A 695 -20.67 13.23 -10.64
C LEU A 695 -22.00 13.72 -11.20
N GLU A 696 -22.90 12.79 -11.45
CA GLU A 696 -24.20 13.05 -12.05
C GLU A 696 -25.12 13.90 -11.15
N ILE A 697 -24.99 13.76 -9.83
CA ILE A 697 -25.82 14.49 -8.84
C ILE A 697 -25.64 16.01 -8.92
N LEU A 698 -24.48 16.48 -9.41
CA LEU A 698 -24.22 17.91 -9.57
C LEU A 698 -25.15 18.57 -10.60
N HIS A 699 -25.74 17.79 -11.51
CA HIS A 699 -26.67 18.27 -12.53
C HIS A 699 -28.14 18.18 -12.12
N GLU A 700 -28.43 17.56 -10.97
CA GLU A 700 -29.81 17.38 -10.48
C GLU A 700 -30.38 18.66 -9.88
N PRO A 701 -31.51 19.20 -10.41
CA PRO A 701 -32.10 20.44 -9.90
C PRO A 701 -32.53 20.36 -8.43
N ASP A 702 -32.94 19.17 -7.97
CA ASP A 702 -33.40 18.98 -6.60
C ASP A 702 -32.26 19.01 -5.59
N TRP A 703 -31.09 18.46 -5.95
CA TRP A 703 -29.88 18.55 -5.12
C TRP A 703 -29.44 20.00 -4.94
N ARG A 704 -29.46 20.80 -6.01
CA ARG A 704 -29.09 22.23 -5.99
C ARG A 704 -29.99 23.09 -5.09
N ARG A 705 -31.22 22.64 -4.83
CA ARG A 705 -32.18 23.32 -3.96
C ARG A 705 -32.03 22.95 -2.49
N MET A 706 -31.27 21.90 -2.19
CA MET A 706 -31.00 21.50 -0.81
C MET A 706 -30.23 22.61 -0.09
N ARG A 707 -30.33 22.62 1.24
CA ARG A 707 -29.67 23.60 2.11
C ARG A 707 -28.84 22.99 3.20
N THR A 708 -29.18 21.78 3.66
CA THR A 708 -28.59 21.18 4.86
C THR A 708 -27.87 19.87 4.54
N CYS A 709 -28.51 18.93 3.84
CA CYS A 709 -27.97 17.57 3.64
C CYS A 709 -27.39 17.35 2.24
N GLY A 710 -27.20 18.41 1.44
CA GLY A 710 -26.68 18.28 0.08
C GLY A 710 -25.24 17.74 0.04
N ASP A 711 -24.45 18.05 1.06
CA ASP A 711 -23.12 17.50 1.28
C ASP A 711 -23.16 15.98 1.54
N TRP A 712 -24.05 15.51 2.40
CA TRP A 712 -24.24 14.09 2.71
C TRP A 712 -24.63 13.30 1.47
N VAL A 713 -25.56 13.82 0.66
CA VAL A 713 -25.91 13.20 -0.63
C VAL A 713 -24.69 13.17 -1.56
N LEU A 714 -23.93 14.25 -1.67
CA LEU A 714 -22.72 14.29 -2.48
C LEU A 714 -21.70 13.22 -2.05
N TYR A 715 -21.44 13.08 -0.76
CA TYR A 715 -20.52 12.07 -0.22
C TYR A 715 -20.98 10.65 -0.54
N LEU A 716 -22.29 10.37 -0.40
CA LEU A 716 -22.87 9.07 -0.72
C LEU A 716 -22.71 8.73 -2.20
N HIS A 717 -22.81 9.70 -3.11
CA HIS A 717 -22.56 9.47 -4.54
C HIS A 717 -21.08 9.26 -4.87
N LEU A 718 -20.20 10.03 -4.23
CA LEU A 718 -18.75 9.94 -4.44
C LEU A 718 -18.18 8.61 -3.94
N LEU A 719 -18.66 8.10 -2.80
CA LEU A 719 -18.18 6.86 -2.19
C LEU A 719 -18.57 5.57 -2.92
N ARG A 720 -19.46 5.62 -3.92
CA ARG A 720 -19.93 4.42 -4.65
C ARG A 720 -18.77 3.66 -5.30
N GLY A 721 -18.47 2.46 -4.83
CA GLY A 721 -17.35 1.64 -5.30
C GLY A 721 -15.97 2.08 -4.78
N GLY A 722 -15.94 2.87 -3.71
CA GLY A 722 -14.71 3.42 -3.13
C GLY A 722 -14.56 3.17 -1.63
N MET A 723 -13.61 3.90 -1.05
CA MET A 723 -13.26 3.89 0.36
C MET A 723 -13.27 5.30 0.94
N LEU A 724 -13.34 5.37 2.26
CA LEU A 724 -13.24 6.58 3.05
C LEU A 724 -12.11 6.46 4.06
N ALA A 725 -11.44 7.58 4.33
CA ALA A 725 -10.44 7.72 5.37
C ALA A 725 -10.80 8.82 6.38
N TYR A 726 -10.40 8.62 7.63
CA TYR A 726 -10.51 9.60 8.71
C TYR A 726 -9.19 9.70 9.47
N SER A 727 -8.81 10.93 9.84
CA SER A 727 -7.65 11.18 10.71
C SER A 727 -7.99 12.09 11.89
N PRO A 728 -7.70 11.66 13.14
CA PRO A 728 -7.81 12.53 14.30
C PRO A 728 -6.60 13.45 14.50
N ALA A 729 -5.55 13.35 13.65
CA ALA A 729 -4.28 14.07 13.80
C ALA A 729 -4.30 15.50 13.24
N ALA A 730 -5.28 15.82 12.38
CA ALA A 730 -5.57 17.17 11.92
C ALA A 730 -6.93 17.63 12.47
N CYS A 731 -7.14 18.95 12.51
CA CYS A 731 -8.38 19.51 13.03
C CYS A 731 -8.94 20.58 12.09
N ASN A 732 -10.24 20.44 11.79
CA ASN A 732 -11.07 21.50 11.24
C ASN A 732 -11.89 22.12 12.38
N TYR A 733 -12.03 23.43 12.37
CA TYR A 733 -12.79 24.19 13.36
C TYR A 733 -13.99 24.83 12.67
N TYR A 734 -15.18 24.37 13.05
CA TYR A 734 -16.45 24.86 12.53
C TYR A 734 -17.02 25.95 13.43
N ARG A 735 -17.31 27.13 12.88
CA ARG A 735 -17.84 28.25 13.65
C ARG A 735 -19.37 28.21 13.70
N MET A 736 -19.96 28.30 14.89
CA MET A 736 -21.42 28.36 15.07
C MET A 736 -21.90 29.78 15.39
N HIS A 737 -22.52 30.47 14.42
CA HIS A 737 -23.19 31.76 14.60
C HIS A 737 -24.63 31.77 14.07
N GLY A 738 -25.38 32.82 14.40
CA GLY A 738 -26.82 32.94 14.09
C GLY A 738 -27.15 33.07 12.60
N SER A 739 -26.16 33.37 11.75
CA SER A 739 -26.28 33.42 10.29
C SER A 739 -25.88 32.12 9.57
N ASN A 740 -25.44 31.07 10.28
CA ASN A 740 -25.18 29.77 9.65
C ASN A 740 -26.45 29.23 8.98
N THR A 741 -26.34 28.85 7.71
CA THR A 741 -27.45 28.25 6.94
C THR A 741 -28.05 27.04 7.67
N SER A 742 -27.21 26.15 8.21
CA SER A 742 -27.63 24.94 8.93
C SER A 742 -28.39 25.27 10.23
N VAL A 743 -27.87 26.20 11.05
CA VAL A 743 -28.51 26.55 12.34
C VAL A 743 -29.89 27.17 12.12
N SER A 744 -30.05 27.96 11.06
CA SER A 744 -31.34 28.56 10.69
C SER A 744 -32.37 27.54 10.16
N SER A 745 -31.93 26.39 9.64
CA SER A 745 -32.80 25.37 9.04
C SER A 745 -33.30 24.33 10.04
N TYR A 746 -32.66 24.14 11.19
CA TYR A 746 -32.99 23.08 12.17
C TYR A 746 -34.44 23.08 12.67
N SER A 747 -35.07 24.26 12.69
CA SER A 747 -36.48 24.43 13.09
C SER A 747 -37.48 24.38 11.93
N GLN A 748 -37.02 24.18 10.69
CA GLN A 748 -37.83 24.18 9.45
C GLN A 748 -38.11 22.77 8.95
N ASP A 749 -39.25 22.54 8.30
CA ASP A 749 -39.70 21.19 7.87
C ASP A 749 -38.76 20.63 6.80
N GLU A 750 -38.20 21.51 5.99
CA GLU A 750 -37.22 21.22 4.94
C GLU A 750 -36.03 20.42 5.46
N PHE A 751 -35.52 20.68 6.67
CA PHE A 751 -34.42 19.91 7.28
C PHE A 751 -34.76 18.41 7.37
N TYR A 752 -35.98 18.08 7.79
CA TYR A 752 -36.41 16.69 7.96
C TYR A 752 -36.75 16.04 6.60
N CYS A 753 -37.30 16.82 5.66
CA CYS A 753 -37.53 16.38 4.28
C CYS A 753 -36.22 16.04 3.56
N GLU A 754 -35.15 16.81 3.75
CA GLU A 754 -33.84 16.51 3.16
C GLU A 754 -33.22 15.22 3.74
N HIS A 755 -33.46 14.88 5.00
CA HIS A 755 -33.05 13.60 5.55
C HIS A 755 -33.82 12.41 4.93
N GLU A 756 -35.08 12.60 4.53
CA GLU A 756 -35.82 11.59 3.77
C GLU A 756 -35.15 11.36 2.40
N VAL A 757 -34.64 12.42 1.75
CA VAL A 757 -33.84 12.32 0.53
C VAL A 757 -32.57 11.49 0.78
N VAL A 758 -31.81 11.77 1.84
CA VAL A 758 -30.62 10.98 2.23
C VAL A 758 -30.98 9.51 2.40
N ALA A 759 -32.04 9.19 3.13
CA ALA A 759 -32.47 7.81 3.39
C ALA A 759 -32.79 7.04 2.09
N ARG A 760 -33.42 7.70 1.11
CA ARG A 760 -33.67 7.10 -0.21
C ARG A 760 -32.38 6.79 -0.97
N HIS A 761 -31.39 7.69 -0.90
CA HIS A 761 -30.09 7.47 -1.53
C HIS A 761 -29.30 6.33 -0.86
N LEU A 762 -29.36 6.24 0.48
CA LEU A 762 -28.78 5.13 1.24
C LEU A 762 -29.33 3.78 0.76
N LEU A 763 -30.65 3.63 0.69
CA LEU A 763 -31.27 2.36 0.24
C LEU A 763 -31.08 2.08 -1.25
N LYS A 764 -30.95 3.13 -2.07
CA LYS A 764 -30.70 2.98 -3.51
C LYS A 764 -29.29 2.45 -3.80
N TYR A 765 -28.27 2.93 -3.09
CA TYR A 765 -26.87 2.64 -3.43
C TYR A 765 -26.17 1.68 -2.47
N TYR A 766 -26.66 1.48 -1.25
CA TYR A 766 -25.95 0.70 -0.22
C TYR A 766 -26.86 -0.37 0.39
N ASP A 767 -26.29 -1.52 0.77
CA ASP A 767 -27.01 -2.56 1.49
C ASP A 767 -27.13 -2.18 2.98
N VAL A 768 -28.12 -1.34 3.26
CA VAL A 768 -28.40 -0.77 4.58
C VAL A 768 -29.68 -1.40 5.14
N PRO A 769 -29.63 -2.00 6.35
CA PRO A 769 -30.83 -2.54 6.97
C PRO A 769 -31.81 -1.42 7.33
N LEU A 770 -33.11 -1.65 7.15
CA LEU A 770 -34.17 -0.69 7.52
C LEU A 770 -34.10 -0.26 8.99
N ALA A 771 -33.52 -1.07 9.87
CA ALA A 771 -33.27 -0.72 11.27
C ALA A 771 -32.33 0.49 11.42
N ALA A 772 -31.36 0.68 10.53
CA ALA A 772 -30.50 1.87 10.53
C ALA A 772 -31.29 3.13 10.17
N ILE A 773 -32.20 3.04 9.18
CA ILE A 773 -33.09 4.15 8.80
C ILE A 773 -34.09 4.45 9.92
N ALA A 774 -34.58 3.44 10.62
CA ALA A 774 -35.41 3.63 11.82
C ALA A 774 -34.64 4.38 12.92
N ARG A 775 -33.37 4.04 13.15
CA ARG A 775 -32.49 4.74 14.10
C ARG A 775 -32.21 6.19 13.67
N LEU A 776 -32.05 6.45 12.36
CA LEU A 776 -31.99 7.81 11.83
C LEU A 776 -33.26 8.61 12.19
N ARG A 777 -34.45 8.01 12.01
CA ARG A 777 -35.72 8.65 12.40
C ARG A 777 -35.79 8.94 13.91
N GLU A 778 -35.30 8.03 14.74
CA GLU A 778 -35.24 8.24 16.20
C GLU A 778 -34.35 9.43 16.55
N ASN A 779 -33.18 9.56 15.92
CA ASN A 779 -32.29 10.71 16.08
C ASN A 779 -32.98 12.02 15.67
N LEU A 780 -33.70 12.02 14.55
CA LEU A 780 -34.50 13.17 14.11
C LEU A 780 -35.62 13.52 15.09
N ALA A 781 -36.25 12.53 15.73
CA ALA A 781 -37.26 12.76 16.75
C ALA A 781 -36.68 13.40 18.02
N VAL A 782 -35.46 13.04 18.41
CA VAL A 782 -34.72 13.70 19.51
C VAL A 782 -34.40 15.14 19.12
N HIS A 783 -33.81 15.35 17.95
CA HIS A 783 -33.48 16.67 17.44
C HIS A 783 -34.73 17.59 17.34
N TRP A 784 -35.88 17.05 16.93
CA TRP A 784 -37.14 17.79 16.89
C TRP A 784 -37.56 18.31 18.26
N ARG A 785 -37.44 17.49 19.31
CA ARG A 785 -37.77 17.89 20.70
C ARG A 785 -36.86 19.01 21.18
N GLU A 786 -35.57 18.93 20.86
CA GLU A 786 -34.56 19.89 21.30
C GLU A 786 -34.69 21.24 20.59
N THR A 787 -35.07 21.23 19.31
CA THR A 787 -35.08 22.44 18.46
C THR A 787 -36.45 23.09 18.33
N ARG A 788 -37.54 22.34 18.49
CA ARG A 788 -38.93 22.85 18.30
C ARG A 788 -39.84 22.71 19.52
N GLY A 789 -39.42 22.03 20.58
CA GLY A 789 -40.22 21.82 21.78
C GLY A 789 -41.25 20.69 21.64
N GLU A 790 -42.54 21.01 21.42
CA GLU A 790 -43.62 20.00 21.39
C GLU A 790 -43.44 19.02 20.21
N PHE A 791 -43.22 17.74 20.56
CA PHE A 791 -43.05 16.67 19.58
C PHE A 791 -44.41 16.12 19.11
N SER A 792 -44.61 16.09 17.80
CA SER A 792 -45.74 15.43 17.16
C SER A 792 -45.23 14.38 16.17
N ASP A 793 -45.50 13.10 16.47
CA ASP A 793 -45.11 12.00 15.58
C ASP A 793 -45.77 12.15 14.20
N ALA A 794 -47.02 12.62 14.15
CA ALA A 794 -47.71 12.93 12.88
C ALA A 794 -47.07 14.09 12.10
N ALA A 795 -46.43 15.05 12.78
CA ALA A 795 -45.71 16.13 12.11
C ALA A 795 -44.38 15.63 11.51
N LEU A 796 -43.61 14.83 12.27
CA LEU A 796 -42.39 14.21 11.76
C LEU A 796 -42.71 13.27 10.59
N GLU A 797 -43.78 12.46 10.67
CA GLU A 797 -44.19 11.54 9.60
C GLU A 797 -44.54 12.25 8.27
N ARG A 798 -45.00 13.50 8.33
CA ARG A 798 -45.24 14.32 7.12
C ARG A 798 -43.94 14.71 6.41
N CYS A 799 -42.84 14.86 7.14
CA CYS A 799 -41.55 15.30 6.60
C CYS A 799 -40.59 14.13 6.36
N PHE A 800 -40.63 13.10 7.20
CA PHE A 800 -39.81 11.90 7.16
C PHE A 800 -40.66 10.67 7.45
N SER A 801 -40.94 9.85 6.44
CA SER A 801 -41.75 8.62 6.58
C SER A 801 -40.98 7.39 6.16
N LEU A 802 -40.88 6.42 7.06
CA LEU A 802 -40.28 5.11 6.77
C LEU A 802 -41.04 4.39 5.66
N ALA A 803 -42.37 4.48 5.65
CA ALA A 803 -43.20 3.84 4.63
C ALA A 803 -42.96 4.44 3.24
N ARG A 804 -42.85 5.78 3.14
CA ARG A 804 -42.52 6.43 1.85
C ARG A 804 -41.10 6.11 1.39
N ILE A 805 -40.15 6.03 2.33
CA ILE A 805 -38.76 5.67 2.03
C ILE A 805 -38.70 4.24 1.49
N GLU A 806 -39.38 3.30 2.15
CA GLU A 806 -39.43 1.90 1.74
C GLU A 806 -40.19 1.70 0.42
N GLU A 807 -41.31 2.42 0.21
CA GLU A 807 -42.06 2.38 -1.06
C GLU A 807 -41.25 2.99 -2.21
N ALA A 808 -40.49 4.05 -1.95
CA ALA A 808 -39.59 4.67 -2.93
C ALA A 808 -38.28 3.88 -3.13
N ALA A 809 -37.93 2.98 -2.20
CA ALA A 809 -36.76 2.13 -2.30
C ALA A 809 -37.01 1.06 -3.37
N GLY A 810 -36.55 1.35 -4.59
CA GLY A 810 -36.42 0.36 -5.65
C GLY A 810 -35.33 -0.68 -5.35
N PRO A 811 -35.04 -1.59 -6.29
CA PRO A 811 -33.90 -2.47 -6.16
C PRO A 811 -32.60 -1.66 -6.05
N ARG A 812 -31.73 -2.05 -5.11
CA ARG A 812 -30.40 -1.46 -4.96
C ARG A 812 -29.63 -1.51 -6.28
N GLU A 813 -28.88 -0.46 -6.57
CA GLU A 813 -27.96 -0.47 -7.72
C GLU A 813 -26.82 -1.47 -7.48
N PRO A 814 -26.48 -2.31 -8.48
CA PRO A 814 -25.44 -3.32 -8.30
C PRO A 814 -24.04 -2.71 -8.11
N ASN A 815 -23.24 -3.40 -7.29
CA ASN A 815 -21.81 -3.17 -7.17
C ASN A 815 -21.09 -3.93 -8.29
N LEU A 816 -20.47 -3.18 -9.19
CA LEU A 816 -19.76 -3.68 -10.36
C LEU A 816 -18.26 -3.59 -10.14
N LEU A 817 -17.57 -4.72 -10.21
CA LEU A 817 -16.11 -4.76 -10.31
C LEU A 817 -15.71 -4.89 -11.77
N MET A 818 -15.19 -3.80 -12.34
CA MET A 818 -14.58 -3.83 -13.66
C MET A 818 -13.15 -4.35 -13.53
N ALA A 819 -12.86 -5.49 -14.13
CA ALA A 819 -11.56 -6.14 -13.99
C ALA A 819 -10.74 -5.93 -15.26
N SER A 820 -9.53 -5.37 -15.10
CA SER A 820 -8.56 -5.16 -16.17
C SER A 820 -7.22 -5.83 -15.91
N TYR A 821 -6.54 -6.18 -17.00
CA TYR A 821 -5.28 -6.91 -16.99
C TYR A 821 -4.14 -6.03 -16.49
N ALA A 822 -4.09 -4.79 -16.99
CA ALA A 822 -3.23 -3.70 -16.55
C ALA A 822 -3.75 -2.37 -17.12
N PHE A 823 -3.27 -1.24 -16.61
CA PHE A 823 -3.38 0.05 -17.30
C PHE A 823 -2.37 0.15 -18.45
N CYS A 824 -2.59 -0.59 -19.53
CA CYS A 824 -1.76 -0.56 -20.74
C CYS A 824 -2.58 -0.28 -22.01
N SER A 825 -1.88 0.05 -23.11
CA SER A 825 -2.53 0.39 -24.37
C SER A 825 -3.03 -0.85 -25.11
N GLY A 826 -4.29 -0.82 -25.56
CA GLY A 826 -4.87 -1.88 -26.38
C GLY A 826 -6.40 -1.84 -26.39
N GLY A 827 -7.03 -2.43 -27.41
CA GLY A 827 -8.49 -2.37 -27.56
C GLY A 827 -9.24 -3.10 -26.43
N GLY A 828 -8.73 -4.24 -25.98
CA GLY A 828 -9.33 -5.03 -24.91
C GLY A 828 -8.97 -4.52 -23.50
N GLU A 829 -7.93 -3.71 -23.40
CA GLU A 829 -7.36 -3.17 -22.16
C GLU A 829 -7.85 -1.74 -21.88
N THR A 830 -8.07 -0.94 -22.93
CA THR A 830 -8.59 0.43 -22.84
C THR A 830 -10.12 0.48 -22.83
N PHE A 831 -10.82 -0.42 -23.53
CA PHE A 831 -12.30 -0.44 -23.50
C PHE A 831 -12.92 -0.62 -22.11
N PRO A 832 -12.40 -1.50 -21.22
CA PRO A 832 -12.91 -1.64 -19.85
C PRO A 832 -12.92 -0.32 -19.08
N ILE A 833 -11.97 0.57 -19.34
CA ILE A 833 -11.92 1.91 -18.74
C ILE A 833 -13.11 2.74 -19.20
N THR A 834 -13.34 2.80 -20.52
CA THR A 834 -14.49 3.50 -21.10
C THR A 834 -15.81 2.93 -20.57
N LEU A 835 -15.95 1.60 -20.52
CA LEU A 835 -17.14 0.97 -20.01
C LEU A 835 -17.35 1.28 -18.52
N ALA A 836 -16.30 1.23 -17.69
CA ALA A 836 -16.38 1.62 -16.29
C ALA A 836 -16.90 3.05 -16.12
N ASN A 837 -16.39 3.99 -16.91
CA ASN A 837 -16.83 5.39 -16.90
C ASN A 837 -18.32 5.52 -17.26
N ILE A 838 -18.75 4.85 -18.33
CA ILE A 838 -20.14 4.86 -18.82
C ILE A 838 -21.08 4.24 -17.77
N MET A 839 -20.69 3.11 -17.17
CA MET A 839 -21.50 2.45 -16.14
C MET A 839 -21.59 3.29 -14.87
N LYS A 840 -20.50 3.93 -14.43
CA LYS A 840 -20.48 4.86 -13.29
C LYS A 840 -21.41 6.05 -13.54
N ALA A 841 -21.34 6.66 -14.72
CA ALA A 841 -22.23 7.76 -15.11
C ALA A 841 -23.70 7.33 -15.20
N SER A 842 -23.96 6.04 -15.47
CA SER A 842 -25.31 5.46 -15.51
C SER A 842 -25.85 5.07 -14.12
N GLY A 843 -25.09 5.31 -13.05
CA GLY A 843 -25.53 5.14 -11.66
C GLY A 843 -25.01 3.88 -10.95
N TYR A 844 -24.20 3.05 -11.60
CA TYR A 844 -23.61 1.87 -10.97
C TYR A 844 -22.54 2.22 -9.94
N ASN A 845 -22.41 1.36 -8.94
CA ASN A 845 -21.33 1.42 -7.97
C ASN A 845 -20.10 0.70 -8.54
N VAL A 846 -19.28 1.44 -9.29
CA VAL A 846 -18.14 0.86 -10.01
C VAL A 846 -16.86 0.91 -9.16
N THR A 847 -16.25 -0.26 -8.98
CA THR A 847 -14.87 -0.42 -8.49
C THR A 847 -14.02 -0.95 -9.66
N TYR A 848 -12.78 -0.47 -9.82
CA TYR A 848 -11.88 -0.92 -10.86
C TYR A 848 -10.76 -1.78 -10.27
N LEU A 849 -10.55 -2.98 -10.80
CA LEU A 849 -9.49 -3.90 -10.41
C LEU A 849 -8.38 -3.89 -11.47
N ASP A 850 -7.22 -3.37 -11.09
CA ASP A 850 -5.99 -3.44 -11.88
C ASP A 850 -5.17 -4.66 -11.45
N CYS A 851 -5.04 -5.66 -12.32
CA CYS A 851 -4.27 -6.87 -12.00
C CYS A 851 -2.74 -6.66 -12.04
N ALA A 852 -2.26 -5.49 -12.46
CA ALA A 852 -0.85 -5.10 -12.52
C ALA A 852 0.05 -6.14 -13.24
N ARG A 853 -0.46 -6.72 -14.35
CA ARG A 853 0.27 -7.75 -15.11
C ARG A 853 1.22 -7.20 -16.17
N GLU A 854 1.12 -5.92 -16.48
CA GLU A 854 2.04 -5.17 -17.33
C GLU A 854 2.40 -3.84 -16.67
N PRO A 855 3.52 -3.19 -17.10
CA PRO A 855 3.86 -1.86 -16.66
C PRO A 855 2.69 -0.88 -16.85
N ARG A 856 2.33 -0.18 -15.79
CA ARG A 856 1.27 0.82 -15.78
C ARG A 856 1.67 2.03 -16.62
N VAL A 857 0.85 2.37 -17.61
CA VAL A 857 0.95 3.59 -18.42
C VAL A 857 0.02 4.64 -17.82
N GLU A 858 0.59 5.69 -17.22
CA GLU A 858 -0.20 6.68 -16.48
C GLU A 858 -1.17 7.47 -17.39
N GLY A 859 -0.82 7.68 -18.66
CA GLY A 859 -1.74 8.28 -19.65
C GLY A 859 -2.99 7.43 -19.90
N VAL A 860 -2.88 6.10 -19.82
CA VAL A 860 -4.05 5.20 -19.92
C VAL A 860 -4.85 5.25 -18.62
N ARG A 861 -4.18 5.23 -17.46
CA ARG A 861 -4.83 5.38 -16.16
C ARG A 861 -5.66 6.67 -16.04
N ARG A 862 -5.15 7.81 -16.54
CA ARG A 862 -5.84 9.10 -16.51
C ARG A 862 -7.17 9.12 -17.27
N ARG A 863 -7.41 8.15 -18.18
CA ARG A 863 -8.70 7.98 -18.87
C ARG A 863 -9.80 7.45 -17.95
N LEU A 864 -9.42 6.75 -16.87
CA LEU A 864 -10.39 6.31 -15.87
C LEU A 864 -10.78 7.52 -15.01
N ARG A 865 -12.09 7.72 -14.83
CA ARG A 865 -12.58 8.83 -14.01
C ARG A 865 -11.99 8.77 -12.60
N PRO A 866 -11.63 9.92 -12.00
CA PRO A 866 -11.03 9.96 -10.67
C PRO A 866 -11.99 9.52 -9.55
N ASP A 867 -13.31 9.58 -9.79
CA ASP A 867 -14.36 9.16 -8.84
C ASP A 867 -14.66 7.65 -8.87
N ILE A 868 -13.83 6.85 -9.55
CA ILE A 868 -13.86 5.39 -9.54
C ILE A 868 -12.69 4.88 -8.71
N GLY A 869 -12.97 4.09 -7.66
CA GLY A 869 -11.94 3.52 -6.80
C GLY A 869 -11.14 2.43 -7.51
N VAL A 870 -9.81 2.47 -7.40
CA VAL A 870 -8.91 1.46 -7.98
C VAL A 870 -8.31 0.58 -6.88
N VAL A 871 -8.46 -0.73 -7.04
CA VAL A 871 -7.81 -1.76 -6.21
C VAL A 871 -6.85 -2.57 -7.07
N SER A 872 -5.70 -2.98 -6.53
CA SER A 872 -4.68 -3.70 -7.32
C SER A 872 -4.19 -5.03 -6.73
N ASP A 873 -4.54 -5.35 -5.48
CA ASP A 873 -4.15 -6.63 -4.87
C ASP A 873 -5.09 -7.78 -5.30
N PHE A 874 -4.90 -8.30 -6.50
CA PHE A 874 -5.69 -9.42 -7.04
C PHE A 874 -5.65 -10.68 -6.15
N THR A 875 -4.59 -10.88 -5.36
CA THR A 875 -4.49 -12.04 -4.46
C THR A 875 -5.60 -12.06 -3.40
N GLN A 876 -6.19 -10.90 -3.13
CA GLN A 876 -7.29 -10.71 -2.20
C GLN A 876 -8.65 -10.65 -2.89
N LEU A 877 -8.81 -11.12 -4.13
CA LEU A 877 -10.07 -10.98 -4.90
C LEU A 877 -11.31 -11.44 -4.12
N GLU A 878 -11.28 -12.58 -3.43
CA GLU A 878 -12.41 -13.06 -2.60
C GLU A 878 -12.79 -12.04 -1.51
N ARG A 879 -11.78 -11.41 -0.91
CA ARG A 879 -11.96 -10.39 0.10
C ARG A 879 -12.38 -9.04 -0.49
N ILE A 880 -11.87 -8.63 -1.64
CA ILE A 880 -12.33 -7.45 -2.38
C ILE A 880 -13.83 -7.60 -2.69
N VAL A 881 -14.23 -8.76 -3.20
CA VAL A 881 -15.64 -9.08 -3.49
C VAL A 881 -16.49 -8.97 -2.23
N ALA A 882 -16.02 -9.47 -1.09
CA ALA A 882 -16.75 -9.38 0.17
C ALA A 882 -16.79 -7.95 0.74
N ASP A 883 -15.65 -7.26 0.84
CA ASP A 883 -15.52 -5.96 1.52
C ASP A 883 -16.17 -4.81 0.72
N PHE A 884 -16.19 -4.90 -0.61
CA PHE A 884 -16.90 -3.97 -1.51
C PHE A 884 -18.29 -4.46 -1.91
N GLU A 885 -18.71 -5.64 -1.42
CA GLU A 885 -20.01 -6.25 -1.68
C GLU A 885 -20.33 -6.37 -3.18
N ILE A 886 -19.34 -6.82 -3.95
CA ILE A 886 -19.43 -6.91 -5.41
C ILE A 886 -20.51 -7.92 -5.82
N ASP A 887 -21.46 -7.46 -6.63
CA ASP A 887 -22.55 -8.27 -7.17
C ASP A 887 -22.16 -8.90 -8.52
N VAL A 888 -21.42 -8.14 -9.34
CA VAL A 888 -21.00 -8.52 -10.69
C VAL A 888 -19.53 -8.20 -10.90
N ILE A 889 -18.75 -9.17 -11.38
CA ILE A 889 -17.41 -8.95 -11.94
C ILE A 889 -17.53 -8.99 -13.46
N HIS A 890 -17.03 -7.96 -14.13
CA HIS A 890 -16.96 -7.92 -15.57
C HIS A 890 -15.50 -7.93 -16.03
N SER A 891 -15.12 -8.99 -16.73
CA SER A 891 -13.78 -9.20 -17.28
C SER A 891 -13.77 -9.13 -18.80
N HIS A 892 -12.64 -8.70 -19.37
CA HIS A 892 -12.46 -8.45 -20.79
C HIS A 892 -11.22 -9.16 -21.38
N HIS A 893 -10.57 -10.03 -20.60
CA HIS A 893 -9.28 -10.64 -20.96
C HIS A 893 -9.22 -12.13 -20.56
N ALA A 894 -8.79 -13.00 -21.46
CA ALA A 894 -8.88 -14.47 -21.28
C ALA A 894 -8.06 -15.00 -20.08
N TRP A 895 -6.89 -14.42 -19.84
CA TRP A 895 -6.08 -14.72 -18.64
C TRP A 895 -6.83 -14.38 -17.34
N MET A 896 -7.52 -13.24 -17.32
CA MET A 896 -8.27 -12.79 -16.16
C MET A 896 -9.47 -13.67 -15.90
N ASP A 897 -10.20 -14.04 -16.96
CA ASP A 897 -11.35 -14.93 -16.87
C ASP A 897 -10.95 -16.23 -16.15
N SER A 898 -9.88 -16.86 -16.63
CA SER A 898 -9.34 -18.10 -16.05
C SER A 898 -8.96 -17.92 -14.57
N THR A 899 -8.29 -16.82 -14.25
CA THR A 899 -7.80 -16.56 -12.89
C THR A 899 -8.95 -16.23 -11.91
N ILE A 900 -9.92 -15.42 -12.33
CA ILE A 900 -11.14 -15.12 -11.57
C ILE A 900 -11.90 -16.42 -11.26
N PHE A 901 -12.00 -17.34 -12.23
CA PHE A 901 -12.65 -18.64 -12.02
C PHE A 901 -11.91 -19.57 -11.06
N GLU A 902 -10.58 -19.41 -10.93
CA GLU A 902 -9.77 -20.20 -10.01
C GLU A 902 -9.82 -19.68 -8.58
N VAL A 903 -9.85 -18.36 -8.40
CA VAL A 903 -9.89 -17.73 -7.08
C VAL A 903 -11.30 -17.75 -6.49
N LEU A 904 -12.33 -17.48 -7.29
CA LEU A 904 -13.70 -17.42 -6.76
C LEU A 904 -14.30 -18.81 -6.48
N PRO A 905 -14.93 -19.01 -5.32
CA PRO A 905 -15.67 -20.23 -5.02
C PRO A 905 -16.74 -20.56 -6.07
N GLU A 906 -16.99 -21.85 -6.34
CA GLU A 906 -18.06 -22.29 -7.26
C GLU A 906 -19.46 -21.89 -6.77
N ASP A 907 -19.62 -21.66 -5.47
CA ASP A 907 -20.85 -21.25 -4.78
C ASP A 907 -20.88 -19.76 -4.41
N SER A 908 -20.05 -18.93 -5.05
CA SER A 908 -20.07 -17.48 -4.87
C SER A 908 -21.40 -16.88 -5.37
N ASP A 909 -21.98 -15.97 -4.59
CA ASP A 909 -23.17 -15.22 -4.99
C ASP A 909 -22.86 -14.20 -6.10
N CYS A 910 -21.60 -13.75 -6.18
CA CYS A 910 -21.10 -12.84 -7.21
C CYS A 910 -21.19 -13.47 -8.61
N LYS A 911 -21.76 -12.73 -9.57
CA LYS A 911 -21.86 -13.15 -10.98
C LYS A 911 -20.65 -12.71 -11.77
N VAL A 912 -20.23 -13.52 -12.74
CA VAL A 912 -19.10 -13.18 -13.62
C VAL A 912 -19.59 -13.05 -15.05
N VAL A 913 -19.41 -11.87 -15.63
CA VAL A 913 -19.69 -11.57 -17.04
C VAL A 913 -18.37 -11.40 -17.76
N VAL A 914 -18.27 -11.97 -18.97
CA VAL A 914 -17.06 -11.91 -19.78
C VAL A 914 -17.40 -11.25 -21.11
N THR A 915 -16.59 -10.29 -21.57
CA THR A 915 -16.66 -9.80 -22.96
C THR A 915 -15.49 -10.31 -23.77
N SER A 916 -15.77 -10.97 -24.90
CA SER A 916 -14.75 -11.40 -25.85
C SER A 916 -14.43 -10.30 -26.86
N HIS A 917 -13.18 -9.84 -26.86
CA HIS A 917 -12.66 -8.83 -27.82
C HIS A 917 -11.83 -9.42 -28.96
N GLY A 918 -11.75 -10.75 -29.10
CA GLY A 918 -10.94 -11.42 -30.13
C GLY A 918 -9.69 -12.15 -29.63
N MET A 919 -9.49 -12.21 -28.31
CA MET A 919 -8.29 -12.82 -27.71
C MET A 919 -8.29 -14.35 -27.81
N TYR A 920 -9.45 -14.99 -27.61
CA TYR A 920 -9.59 -16.45 -27.64
C TYR A 920 -9.19 -17.05 -29.01
N GLU A 921 -9.32 -16.27 -30.07
CA GLU A 921 -8.97 -16.61 -31.44
C GLU A 921 -7.47 -16.53 -31.73
N THR A 922 -6.72 -15.83 -30.87
CA THR A 922 -5.25 -15.75 -30.93
C THR A 922 -4.57 -16.86 -30.13
N ILE A 923 -5.29 -17.51 -29.21
CA ILE A 923 -4.78 -18.63 -28.40
C ILE A 923 -4.70 -19.89 -29.25
N ASN A 924 -3.61 -20.65 -29.11
CA ASN A 924 -3.44 -21.90 -29.84
C ASN A 924 -4.48 -22.95 -29.41
N GLU A 925 -4.82 -23.87 -30.32
CA GLU A 925 -5.86 -24.89 -30.12
C GLU A 925 -5.59 -25.83 -28.94
N TYR A 926 -4.32 -26.05 -28.57
CA TYR A 926 -3.95 -26.94 -27.48
C TYR A 926 -4.33 -26.32 -26.12
N ASP A 927 -4.01 -25.05 -25.92
CA ASP A 927 -4.31 -24.30 -24.68
C ASP A 927 -5.79 -23.91 -24.59
N LEU A 928 -6.46 -23.72 -25.73
CA LEU A 928 -7.87 -23.31 -25.78
C LEU A 928 -8.83 -24.41 -25.30
N ARG A 929 -8.52 -25.68 -25.58
CA ARG A 929 -9.34 -26.87 -25.22
C ARG A 929 -9.72 -26.96 -23.74
N PRO A 930 -8.81 -26.78 -22.77
CA PRO A 930 -9.18 -26.78 -21.35
C PRO A 930 -9.87 -25.49 -20.88
N ILE A 931 -9.66 -24.35 -21.55
CA ILE A 931 -10.17 -23.03 -21.14
C ILE A 931 -11.66 -22.89 -21.48
N LEU A 932 -12.07 -23.17 -22.71
CA LEU A 932 -13.45 -22.88 -23.17
C LEU A 932 -14.56 -23.59 -22.37
N PRO A 933 -14.44 -24.87 -21.96
CA PRO A 933 -15.47 -25.50 -21.15
C PRO A 933 -15.63 -24.82 -19.78
N ARG A 934 -14.53 -24.36 -19.18
CA ARG A 934 -14.55 -23.63 -17.91
C ARG A 934 -15.17 -22.26 -18.09
N LEU A 935 -14.80 -21.54 -19.14
CA LEU A 935 -15.39 -20.25 -19.50
C LEU A 935 -16.92 -20.37 -19.53
N VAL A 936 -17.46 -21.27 -20.36
CA VAL A 936 -18.90 -21.48 -20.50
C VAL A 936 -19.59 -21.92 -19.21
N GLN A 937 -18.93 -22.77 -18.42
CA GLN A 937 -19.50 -23.27 -17.17
C GLN A 937 -19.52 -22.22 -16.06
N ARG A 938 -18.53 -21.33 -16.01
CA ARG A 938 -18.29 -20.40 -14.90
C ARG A 938 -18.78 -18.99 -15.19
N SER A 939 -18.87 -18.57 -16.45
CA SER A 939 -19.47 -17.29 -16.84
C SER A 939 -20.98 -17.34 -16.69
N SER A 940 -21.56 -16.31 -16.07
CA SER A 940 -23.01 -16.11 -16.02
C SER A 940 -23.58 -15.59 -17.35
N ALA A 941 -22.77 -14.85 -18.10
CA ALA A 941 -23.04 -14.46 -19.49
C ALA A 941 -21.71 -14.17 -20.22
N ILE A 942 -21.70 -14.40 -21.53
CA ILE A 942 -20.59 -14.05 -22.42
C ILE A 942 -21.12 -13.04 -23.44
N ILE A 943 -20.55 -11.85 -23.41
CA ILE A 943 -20.80 -10.79 -24.38
C ILE A 943 -19.78 -10.94 -25.51
N TYR A 944 -20.24 -10.81 -26.77
CA TYR A 944 -19.37 -10.80 -27.94
C TYR A 944 -19.61 -9.56 -28.79
N VAL A 945 -18.53 -9.06 -29.40
CA VAL A 945 -18.56 -7.83 -30.23
C VAL A 945 -18.54 -8.13 -31.73
N ALA A 946 -18.11 -9.34 -32.12
CA ALA A 946 -18.02 -9.80 -33.51
C ALA A 946 -18.44 -11.26 -33.65
N GLU A 947 -19.06 -11.63 -34.79
CA GLU A 947 -19.49 -13.01 -35.03
C GLU A 947 -18.34 -14.02 -34.95
N LYS A 948 -17.14 -13.63 -35.40
CA LYS A 948 -15.95 -14.50 -35.32
C LYS A 948 -15.57 -14.90 -33.88
N ASN A 949 -15.98 -14.12 -32.86
CA ASN A 949 -15.77 -14.46 -31.46
C ASN A 949 -16.46 -15.76 -31.04
N LEU A 950 -17.46 -16.21 -31.80
CA LEU A 950 -18.21 -17.43 -31.54
C LEU A 950 -17.58 -18.67 -32.19
N GLU A 951 -16.64 -18.51 -33.13
CA GLU A 951 -16.08 -19.62 -33.90
C GLU A 951 -15.40 -20.66 -33.01
N ALA A 952 -14.63 -20.20 -32.02
CA ALA A 952 -13.97 -21.07 -31.05
C ALA A 952 -14.99 -21.92 -30.28
N LEU A 953 -16.05 -21.31 -29.74
CA LEU A 953 -17.12 -22.02 -29.04
C LEU A 953 -17.88 -22.97 -29.98
N GLY A 954 -18.09 -22.57 -31.24
CA GLY A 954 -18.73 -23.39 -32.28
C GLY A 954 -17.93 -24.65 -32.61
N ARG A 955 -16.63 -24.50 -32.87
CA ARG A 955 -15.71 -25.63 -33.17
C ARG A 955 -15.68 -26.68 -32.05
N HIS A 956 -15.89 -26.26 -30.80
CA HIS A 956 -15.95 -27.15 -29.64
C HIS A 956 -17.37 -27.58 -29.22
N GLY A 957 -18.41 -27.21 -29.98
CA GLY A 957 -19.80 -27.60 -29.70
C GLY A 957 -20.36 -27.01 -28.40
N LEU A 958 -19.90 -25.83 -28.00
CA LEU A 958 -20.24 -25.18 -26.73
C LEU A 958 -21.27 -24.04 -26.86
N LEU A 959 -21.63 -23.62 -28.07
CA LEU A 959 -22.56 -22.50 -28.30
C LEU A 959 -23.89 -22.68 -27.56
N GLY A 960 -24.52 -23.85 -27.65
CA GLY A 960 -25.81 -24.12 -26.99
C GLY A 960 -25.74 -24.27 -25.46
N ARG A 961 -24.56 -24.12 -24.85
CA ARG A 961 -24.36 -24.19 -23.40
C ARG A 961 -24.01 -22.84 -22.78
N ALA A 962 -23.66 -21.86 -23.61
CA ALA A 962 -23.28 -20.53 -23.17
C ALA A 962 -24.48 -19.58 -23.29
N ARG A 963 -24.64 -18.69 -22.31
CA ARG A 963 -25.50 -17.53 -22.46
C ARG A 963 -24.74 -16.45 -23.23
N LEU A 964 -25.14 -16.19 -24.47
CA LEU A 964 -24.43 -15.33 -25.42
C LEU A 964 -25.24 -14.08 -25.71
N GLU A 965 -24.62 -12.91 -25.60
CA GLU A 965 -25.26 -11.61 -25.85
C GLU A 965 -24.37 -10.78 -26.78
N ARG A 966 -24.96 -10.17 -27.82
CA ARG A 966 -24.22 -9.30 -28.74
C ARG A 966 -24.32 -7.85 -28.30
N ILE A 967 -23.19 -7.25 -27.95
CA ILE A 967 -23.13 -5.83 -27.61
C ILE A 967 -21.98 -5.19 -28.37
N ASP A 968 -22.30 -4.17 -29.16
CA ASP A 968 -21.32 -3.40 -29.93
C ASP A 968 -20.62 -2.38 -29.01
N ASN A 969 -19.33 -2.12 -29.22
CA ASN A 969 -18.59 -1.14 -28.42
C ASN A 969 -19.05 0.30 -28.74
N ALA A 970 -18.98 1.20 -27.74
CA ALA A 970 -19.21 2.63 -27.90
C ALA A 970 -18.19 3.43 -27.06
N LEU A 971 -18.01 4.71 -27.38
CA LEU A 971 -17.08 5.62 -26.70
C LEU A 971 -17.79 6.91 -26.30
N GLU A 972 -17.39 7.50 -25.17
CA GLU A 972 -17.94 8.79 -24.72
C GLU A 972 -17.65 9.91 -25.74
N PRO A 973 -18.61 10.81 -26.02
CA PRO A 973 -18.36 12.00 -26.81
C PRO A 973 -17.58 13.02 -25.98
N GLU A 974 -16.25 12.91 -25.99
CA GLU A 974 -15.35 13.88 -25.36
C GLU A 974 -14.97 15.01 -26.33
N SER A 975 -14.90 16.23 -25.80
CA SER A 975 -14.27 17.37 -26.48
C SER A 975 -12.78 17.11 -26.63
N PHE A 976 -12.22 17.45 -27.78
CA PHE A 976 -10.81 17.28 -28.07
C PHE A 976 -10.27 18.54 -28.74
N GLU A 977 -8.96 18.78 -28.62
CA GLU A 977 -8.29 19.87 -29.31
C GLU A 977 -7.82 19.38 -30.70
N PRO A 978 -8.27 19.99 -31.81
CA PRO A 978 -7.77 19.61 -33.14
C PRO A 978 -6.28 19.89 -33.28
N VAL A 979 -5.54 18.95 -33.88
CA VAL A 979 -4.13 19.17 -34.25
C VAL A 979 -4.09 19.90 -35.59
N GLU A 980 -3.33 21.00 -35.67
CA GLU A 980 -3.22 21.79 -36.89
C GLU A 980 -2.20 21.18 -37.87
N ARG A 981 -2.54 21.07 -39.16
CA ARG A 981 -1.63 20.53 -40.20
C ARG A 981 -0.29 21.25 -40.26
N ALA A 982 -0.29 22.56 -40.02
CA ALA A 982 0.90 23.39 -40.01
C ALA A 982 1.91 22.99 -38.92
N SER A 983 1.45 22.39 -37.81
CA SER A 983 2.34 21.92 -36.74
C SER A 983 3.23 20.74 -37.17
N LEU A 984 2.76 19.95 -38.14
CA LEU A 984 3.48 18.82 -38.75
C LEU A 984 4.14 19.21 -40.09
N GLY A 985 4.11 20.49 -40.47
CA GLY A 985 4.65 20.95 -41.76
C GLY A 985 3.86 20.44 -42.98
N ILE A 986 2.59 20.06 -42.80
CA ILE A 986 1.73 19.57 -43.88
C ILE A 986 0.99 20.74 -44.53
N ASP A 987 1.00 20.81 -45.87
CA ASP A 987 0.26 21.82 -46.63
C ASP A 987 -1.27 21.61 -46.51
N ALA A 988 -2.03 22.70 -46.49
CA ALA A 988 -3.49 22.63 -46.37
C ALA A 988 -4.18 21.91 -47.55
N SER A 989 -3.53 21.84 -48.72
CA SER A 989 -4.03 21.17 -49.92
C SER A 989 -3.67 19.68 -50.01
N ALA A 990 -2.79 19.18 -49.14
CA ALA A 990 -2.41 17.78 -49.11
C ALA A 990 -3.55 16.89 -48.60
N PHE A 991 -3.62 15.65 -49.09
CA PHE A 991 -4.56 14.64 -48.60
C PHE A 991 -3.92 13.84 -47.46
N VAL A 992 -4.53 13.82 -46.28
CA VAL A 992 -3.91 13.25 -45.07
C VAL A 992 -4.61 11.99 -44.60
N LEU A 993 -3.85 10.93 -44.46
CA LEU A 993 -4.25 9.68 -43.82
C LEU A 993 -3.70 9.60 -42.40
N THR A 994 -4.51 9.11 -41.46
CA THR A 994 -4.07 8.89 -40.08
C THR A 994 -4.34 7.46 -39.65
N LEU A 995 -3.28 6.78 -39.21
CA LEU A 995 -3.32 5.42 -38.67
C LEU A 995 -2.99 5.48 -37.19
N VAL A 996 -3.94 5.03 -36.37
CA VAL A 996 -3.78 4.93 -34.93
C VAL A 996 -3.85 3.47 -34.53
N SER A 997 -2.77 2.93 -33.97
CA SER A 997 -2.75 1.57 -33.41
C SER A 997 -1.49 1.32 -32.59
N ARG A 998 -1.42 0.18 -31.88
CA ARG A 998 -0.13 -0.32 -31.41
C ARG A 998 0.78 -0.59 -32.62
N GLY A 999 2.05 -0.22 -32.53
CA GLY A 999 3.09 -0.48 -33.53
C GLY A 999 3.48 -1.95 -33.63
N LEU A 1000 2.54 -2.84 -33.95
CA LEU A 1000 2.79 -4.26 -34.20
C LEU A 1000 2.90 -4.51 -35.71
N PRO A 1001 3.74 -5.47 -36.15
CA PRO A 1001 3.86 -5.79 -37.58
C PRO A 1001 2.51 -6.13 -38.24
N ASP A 1002 1.66 -6.90 -37.55
CA ASP A 1002 0.36 -7.32 -38.10
C ASP A 1002 -0.69 -6.19 -38.13
N LYS A 1003 -0.39 -5.01 -37.57
CA LYS A 1003 -1.27 -3.81 -37.64
C LYS A 1003 -1.07 -3.01 -38.94
N GLY A 1004 -0.11 -3.39 -39.77
CA GLY A 1004 -0.02 -2.90 -41.14
C GLY A 1004 0.74 -1.59 -41.32
N TRP A 1005 1.65 -1.22 -40.40
CA TRP A 1005 2.36 0.06 -40.50
C TRP A 1005 3.24 0.16 -41.74
N GLN A 1006 3.95 -0.93 -42.08
CA GLN A 1006 4.76 -0.99 -43.29
C GLN A 1006 3.87 -0.98 -44.54
N GLU A 1007 2.79 -1.76 -44.55
CA GLU A 1007 1.82 -1.83 -45.64
C GLU A 1007 1.14 -0.46 -45.87
N ALA A 1008 0.92 0.32 -44.81
CA ALA A 1008 0.41 1.68 -44.90
C ALA A 1008 1.41 2.61 -45.60
N ILE A 1009 2.69 2.55 -45.22
CA ILE A 1009 3.76 3.33 -45.84
C ILE A 1009 3.89 2.95 -47.32
N ASP A 1010 3.87 1.66 -47.63
CA ASP A 1010 3.99 1.14 -49.00
C ASP A 1010 2.82 1.61 -49.87
N ALA A 1011 1.59 1.57 -49.35
CA ALA A 1011 0.41 2.09 -50.05
C ALA A 1011 0.52 3.59 -50.33
N VAL A 1012 0.94 4.41 -49.34
CA VAL A 1012 1.09 5.87 -49.54
C VAL A 1012 2.20 6.19 -50.53
N ASN A 1013 3.34 5.51 -50.46
CA ASN A 1013 4.44 5.68 -51.43
C ASN A 1013 3.97 5.34 -52.84
N ALA A 1014 3.27 4.21 -53.01
CA ALA A 1014 2.74 3.80 -54.31
C ALA A 1014 1.72 4.80 -54.88
N VAL A 1015 0.86 5.40 -54.04
CA VAL A 1015 -0.08 6.44 -54.48
C VAL A 1015 0.67 7.70 -54.96
N ARG A 1016 1.69 8.15 -54.22
CA ARG A 1016 2.50 9.32 -54.62
C ARG A 1016 3.23 9.06 -55.94
N ASP A 1017 3.81 7.88 -56.12
CA ASP A 1017 4.56 7.49 -57.31
C ASP A 1017 3.67 7.30 -58.55
N ALA A 1018 2.50 6.66 -58.39
CA ALA A 1018 1.62 6.30 -59.51
C ALA A 1018 0.64 7.41 -59.90
N ALA A 1019 0.17 8.21 -58.93
CA ALA A 1019 -0.94 9.15 -59.13
C ALA A 1019 -0.56 10.63 -59.01
N GLY A 1020 0.67 10.96 -58.56
CA GLY A 1020 1.12 12.35 -58.38
C GLY A 1020 0.28 13.17 -57.40
N CYS A 1021 -0.44 12.50 -56.50
CA CYS A 1021 -1.26 13.13 -55.46
C CYS A 1021 -0.39 13.39 -54.23
N ASP A 1022 -0.51 14.58 -53.64
CA ASP A 1022 0.24 14.92 -52.43
C ASP A 1022 -0.44 14.31 -51.21
N VAL A 1023 -0.06 13.07 -50.88
CA VAL A 1023 -0.64 12.28 -49.79
C VAL A 1023 0.34 12.15 -48.63
N HIS A 1024 -0.10 12.45 -47.41
CA HIS A 1024 0.68 12.28 -46.18
C HIS A 1024 0.09 11.18 -45.31
N LEU A 1025 0.95 10.49 -44.56
CA LEU A 1025 0.57 9.48 -43.57
C LEU A 1025 1.05 9.91 -42.18
N VAL A 1026 0.13 9.96 -41.22
CA VAL A 1026 0.44 10.20 -39.81
C VAL A 1026 0.26 8.90 -39.04
N LEU A 1027 1.34 8.42 -38.42
CA LEU A 1027 1.40 7.20 -37.63
C LEU A 1027 1.40 7.56 -36.14
N VAL A 1028 0.37 7.10 -35.42
CA VAL A 1028 0.17 7.39 -33.99
C VAL A 1028 0.12 6.09 -33.19
N GLY A 1029 0.98 5.99 -32.17
CA GLY A 1029 1.10 4.88 -31.25
C GLY A 1029 2.54 4.40 -31.07
N ASP A 1030 2.77 3.61 -30.02
CA ASP A 1030 4.07 3.01 -29.71
C ASP A 1030 4.07 1.50 -30.00
N GLY A 1031 5.27 0.92 -30.11
CA GLY A 1031 5.50 -0.52 -30.28
C GLY A 1031 6.73 -0.82 -31.13
N LEU A 1032 6.92 -2.09 -31.45
CA LEU A 1032 8.07 -2.59 -32.21
C LEU A 1032 8.28 -1.84 -33.54
N GLU A 1033 7.19 -1.54 -34.26
CA GLU A 1033 7.24 -0.80 -35.52
C GLU A 1033 7.57 0.68 -35.32
N TYR A 1034 7.12 1.31 -34.23
CA TYR A 1034 7.52 2.67 -33.89
C TYR A 1034 9.03 2.74 -33.61
N ASP A 1035 9.54 1.82 -32.78
CA ASP A 1035 10.96 1.73 -32.45
C ASP A 1035 11.80 1.50 -33.72
N ARG A 1036 11.36 0.58 -34.60
CA ARG A 1036 12.00 0.30 -35.89
C ARG A 1036 12.05 1.52 -36.79
N LEU A 1037 10.92 2.22 -36.97
CA LEU A 1037 10.81 3.34 -37.90
C LEU A 1037 11.50 4.60 -37.36
N SER A 1038 11.48 4.83 -36.05
CA SER A 1038 12.16 5.97 -35.40
C SER A 1038 13.69 5.94 -35.58
N ALA A 1039 14.26 4.74 -35.76
CA ALA A 1039 15.67 4.53 -36.05
C ALA A 1039 16.03 4.70 -37.54
N THR A 1040 15.06 4.97 -38.41
CA THR A 1040 15.26 5.10 -39.86
C THR A 1040 14.96 6.52 -40.35
N GLU A 1041 15.62 6.94 -41.43
CA GLU A 1041 15.29 8.20 -42.09
C GLU A 1041 14.02 8.01 -42.93
N LEU A 1042 12.91 8.57 -42.45
CA LEU A 1042 11.61 8.47 -43.11
C LEU A 1042 11.43 9.55 -44.17
N PRO A 1043 10.68 9.28 -45.27
CA PRO A 1043 10.29 10.31 -46.22
C PRO A 1043 9.50 11.45 -45.56
N PRO A 1044 9.58 12.69 -46.07
CA PRO A 1044 8.95 13.87 -45.45
C PRO A 1044 7.41 13.83 -45.40
N HIS A 1045 6.80 12.90 -46.12
CA HIS A 1045 5.34 12.69 -46.12
C HIS A 1045 4.87 11.62 -45.13
N ILE A 1046 5.78 11.00 -44.36
CA ILE A 1046 5.48 10.04 -43.29
C ILE A 1046 5.82 10.68 -41.94
N HIS A 1047 4.83 10.82 -41.07
CA HIS A 1047 4.94 11.46 -39.75
C HIS A 1047 4.76 10.43 -38.65
N LEU A 1048 5.56 10.55 -37.59
CA LEU A 1048 5.64 9.57 -36.50
C LEU A 1048 5.49 10.28 -35.15
N GLU A 1049 4.37 10.06 -34.47
CA GLU A 1049 3.97 10.87 -33.29
C GLU A 1049 4.00 10.11 -31.96
N GLY A 1050 4.24 8.80 -31.97
CA GLY A 1050 4.30 7.96 -30.77
C GLY A 1050 2.96 7.88 -30.05
N PHE A 1051 2.94 7.46 -28.78
CA PHE A 1051 1.74 7.46 -27.95
C PHE A 1051 1.17 8.87 -27.75
N GLN A 1052 -0.13 9.02 -28.01
CA GLN A 1052 -0.85 10.27 -27.91
C GLN A 1052 -2.13 10.08 -27.09
N GLU A 1053 -2.35 10.95 -26.10
CA GLU A 1053 -3.61 10.97 -25.34
C GLU A 1053 -4.76 11.56 -26.18
N ASN A 1054 -4.47 12.56 -27.02
CA ASN A 1054 -5.43 13.26 -27.87
C ASN A 1054 -5.56 12.62 -29.28
N VAL A 1055 -6.01 11.37 -29.34
CA VAL A 1055 -6.14 10.64 -30.62
C VAL A 1055 -7.11 11.32 -31.59
N ARG A 1056 -8.25 11.83 -31.11
CA ARG A 1056 -9.25 12.50 -31.96
C ARG A 1056 -8.74 13.79 -32.58
N GLY A 1057 -7.81 14.50 -31.91
CA GLY A 1057 -7.12 15.64 -32.48
C GLY A 1057 -6.36 15.29 -33.76
N TYR A 1058 -5.76 14.09 -33.81
CA TYR A 1058 -5.10 13.58 -35.01
C TYR A 1058 -6.09 13.15 -36.09
N PHE A 1059 -7.23 12.55 -35.74
CA PHE A 1059 -8.25 12.30 -36.76
C PHE A 1059 -8.85 13.59 -37.32
N ALA A 1060 -8.97 14.65 -36.52
CA ALA A 1060 -9.51 15.92 -37.01
C ALA A 1060 -8.62 16.61 -38.05
N LEU A 1061 -7.30 16.41 -38.02
CA LEU A 1061 -6.37 16.91 -39.04
C LEU A 1061 -6.46 16.10 -40.34
N ALA A 1062 -6.79 14.81 -40.22
CA ALA A 1062 -6.87 13.85 -41.32
C ALA A 1062 -8.03 14.14 -42.27
N ASP A 1063 -7.89 13.76 -43.53
CA ASP A 1063 -9.03 13.65 -44.44
C ASP A 1063 -9.74 12.31 -44.26
N MET A 1064 -9.00 11.25 -43.92
CA MET A 1064 -9.53 9.89 -43.76
C MET A 1064 -8.69 9.09 -42.75
N GLY A 1065 -9.34 8.32 -41.88
CA GLY A 1065 -8.67 7.34 -41.02
C GLY A 1065 -8.22 6.11 -41.82
N PHE A 1066 -7.18 5.42 -41.38
CA PHE A 1066 -6.58 4.31 -42.13
C PHE A 1066 -6.13 3.16 -41.23
N LEU A 1067 -6.48 1.91 -41.57
CA LEU A 1067 -6.05 0.71 -40.84
C LEU A 1067 -5.92 -0.52 -41.76
N PRO A 1068 -4.77 -0.69 -42.43
CA PRO A 1068 -4.46 -1.87 -43.26
C PRO A 1068 -4.00 -3.06 -42.38
N SER A 1069 -4.78 -3.44 -41.39
CA SER A 1069 -4.43 -4.51 -40.43
C SER A 1069 -4.67 -5.90 -41.02
N ARG A 1070 -3.84 -6.88 -40.64
CA ARG A 1070 -4.06 -8.34 -40.80
C ARG A 1070 -4.12 -9.06 -39.45
N PHE A 1071 -4.22 -8.31 -38.37
CA PHE A 1071 -4.21 -8.84 -37.02
C PHE A 1071 -5.46 -9.69 -36.73
N ARG A 1072 -5.27 -10.99 -36.50
CA ARG A 1072 -6.38 -11.95 -36.33
C ARG A 1072 -7.32 -11.60 -35.17
N GLY A 1073 -6.79 -10.98 -34.11
CA GLY A 1073 -7.57 -10.52 -32.95
C GLY A 1073 -8.43 -9.27 -33.20
N GLU A 1074 -8.40 -8.68 -34.40
CA GLU A 1074 -9.13 -7.44 -34.71
C GLU A 1074 -10.64 -7.68 -34.88
N SER A 1075 -11.42 -7.58 -33.81
CA SER A 1075 -12.87 -7.83 -33.86
C SER A 1075 -13.71 -6.57 -34.10
N PHE A 1076 -13.44 -5.50 -33.35
CA PHE A 1076 -14.25 -4.27 -33.36
C PHE A 1076 -13.37 -3.05 -33.00
N PRO A 1077 -12.58 -2.52 -33.95
CA PRO A 1077 -11.55 -1.52 -33.66
C PRO A 1077 -12.11 -0.22 -33.11
N LEU A 1078 -11.72 0.16 -31.88
CA LEU A 1078 -12.17 1.41 -31.25
C LEU A 1078 -11.76 2.66 -32.04
N VAL A 1079 -10.63 2.61 -32.74
CA VAL A 1079 -10.10 3.73 -33.54
C VAL A 1079 -11.01 4.14 -34.70
N ILE A 1080 -11.84 3.22 -35.20
CA ILE A 1080 -12.86 3.55 -36.20
C ILE A 1080 -13.95 4.41 -35.56
N ILE A 1081 -14.38 4.07 -34.34
CA ILE A 1081 -15.36 4.87 -33.58
C ILE A 1081 -14.79 6.27 -33.31
N GLU A 1082 -13.52 6.36 -32.88
CA GLU A 1082 -12.86 7.66 -32.64
C GLU A 1082 -12.80 8.53 -33.90
N CYS A 1083 -12.47 7.95 -35.05
CA CYS A 1083 -12.43 8.67 -36.33
C CYS A 1083 -13.82 9.14 -36.78
N LEU A 1084 -14.83 8.27 -36.70
CA LEU A 1084 -16.21 8.62 -37.09
C LEU A 1084 -16.78 9.71 -36.19
N LEU A 1085 -16.52 9.64 -34.87
CA LEU A 1085 -16.89 10.71 -33.92
C LEU A 1085 -16.12 12.01 -34.14
N SER A 1086 -14.96 11.96 -34.79
CA SER A 1086 -14.20 13.13 -35.24
C SER A 1086 -14.69 13.67 -36.60
N GLY A 1087 -15.74 13.07 -37.17
CA GLY A 1087 -16.37 13.51 -38.41
C GLY A 1087 -15.60 13.10 -39.68
N ARG A 1088 -14.75 12.07 -39.63
CA ARG A 1088 -13.94 11.63 -40.77
C ARG A 1088 -14.29 10.20 -41.23
N PRO A 1089 -14.29 9.94 -42.55
CA PRO A 1089 -14.46 8.59 -43.10
C PRO A 1089 -13.24 7.70 -42.82
N PHE A 1090 -13.37 6.38 -42.98
CA PHE A 1090 -12.32 5.42 -42.63
C PHE A 1090 -12.05 4.39 -43.75
N LEU A 1091 -10.77 4.07 -44.00
CA LEU A 1091 -10.34 3.00 -44.91
C LEU A 1091 -9.66 1.89 -44.11
N ALA A 1092 -10.09 0.64 -44.28
CA ALA A 1092 -9.50 -0.48 -43.54
C ALA A 1092 -9.55 -1.80 -44.28
N SER A 1093 -8.76 -2.78 -43.82
CA SER A 1093 -8.92 -4.18 -44.23
C SER A 1093 -10.28 -4.73 -43.77
N ASP A 1094 -10.90 -5.63 -44.53
CA ASP A 1094 -12.19 -6.24 -44.19
C ASP A 1094 -12.01 -7.34 -43.12
N LEU A 1095 -11.86 -6.91 -41.86
CA LEU A 1095 -11.69 -7.77 -40.69
C LEU A 1095 -12.82 -7.60 -39.68
N GLY A 1096 -13.21 -8.68 -39.02
CA GLY A 1096 -14.20 -8.65 -37.93
C GLY A 1096 -15.50 -7.98 -38.36
N GLU A 1097 -15.90 -6.91 -37.67
CA GLU A 1097 -17.12 -6.15 -37.93
C GLU A 1097 -16.88 -4.82 -38.65
N ILE A 1098 -15.67 -4.54 -39.14
CA ILE A 1098 -15.29 -3.24 -39.71
C ILE A 1098 -16.26 -2.79 -40.81
N ARG A 1099 -16.63 -3.68 -41.74
CA ARG A 1099 -17.63 -3.38 -42.77
C ARG A 1099 -18.96 -2.92 -42.17
N ARG A 1100 -19.47 -3.64 -41.17
CA ARG A 1100 -20.73 -3.28 -40.48
C ARG A 1100 -20.58 -1.99 -39.68
N MET A 1101 -19.39 -1.68 -39.17
CA MET A 1101 -19.11 -0.42 -38.46
C MET A 1101 -19.21 0.79 -39.39
N LEU A 1102 -18.81 0.66 -40.65
CA LEU A 1102 -18.84 1.75 -41.64
C LEU A 1102 -20.15 1.82 -42.45
N ASP A 1103 -20.86 0.71 -42.62
CA ASP A 1103 -22.11 0.66 -43.35
C ASP A 1103 -23.28 1.29 -42.56
N SER A 1104 -24.10 2.10 -43.20
CA SER A 1104 -25.21 2.82 -42.57
C SER A 1104 -26.37 3.02 -43.54
N GLU A 1105 -27.52 3.46 -43.03
CA GLU A 1105 -28.68 3.80 -43.88
C GLU A 1105 -28.39 4.96 -44.86
N ALA A 1106 -27.40 5.80 -44.56
CA ALA A 1106 -26.94 6.88 -45.44
C ALA A 1106 -25.86 6.44 -46.44
N GLY A 1107 -25.45 5.16 -46.41
CA GLY A 1107 -24.38 4.61 -47.22
C GLY A 1107 -23.12 4.26 -46.41
N MET A 1108 -22.02 4.04 -47.13
CA MET A 1108 -20.75 3.60 -46.55
C MET A 1108 -19.90 4.80 -46.10
N ALA A 1109 -19.65 4.91 -44.80
CA ALA A 1109 -18.84 5.98 -44.19
C ALA A 1109 -17.31 5.76 -44.35
N GLY A 1110 -16.89 5.36 -45.55
CA GLY A 1110 -15.52 4.95 -45.83
C GLY A 1110 -15.42 3.83 -46.86
N ALA A 1111 -14.38 3.02 -46.77
CA ALA A 1111 -14.19 1.85 -47.63
C ALA A 1111 -13.53 0.68 -46.88
N VAL A 1112 -13.78 -0.54 -47.35
CA VAL A 1112 -13.12 -1.75 -46.85
C VAL A 1112 -12.52 -2.54 -48.00
N VAL A 1113 -11.31 -3.05 -47.81
CA VAL A 1113 -10.58 -3.84 -48.80
C VAL A 1113 -10.41 -5.27 -48.27
N PRO A 1114 -10.86 -6.31 -48.99
CA PRO A 1114 -10.66 -7.69 -48.58
C PRO A 1114 -9.17 -8.07 -48.49
N LEU A 1115 -8.83 -9.00 -47.61
CA LEU A 1115 -7.48 -9.59 -47.56
C LEU A 1115 -7.23 -10.52 -48.76
N ARG A 1116 -5.98 -10.59 -49.22
CA ARG A 1116 -5.51 -11.59 -50.19
C ARG A 1116 -4.92 -12.78 -49.43
N GLY A 1117 -5.79 -13.71 -49.01
CA GLY A 1117 -5.39 -14.77 -48.09
C GLY A 1117 -5.22 -14.21 -46.68
N ASP A 1118 -4.02 -14.35 -46.11
CA ASP A 1118 -3.67 -13.78 -44.80
C ASP A 1118 -2.94 -12.42 -44.91
N ASP A 1119 -2.74 -11.91 -46.14
CA ASP A 1119 -2.00 -10.68 -46.42
C ASP A 1119 -2.92 -9.51 -46.82
N VAL A 1120 -2.44 -8.28 -46.57
CA VAL A 1120 -3.15 -7.04 -46.93
C VAL A 1120 -3.07 -6.80 -48.44
N ASP A 1121 -4.20 -6.46 -49.07
CA ASP A 1121 -4.23 -6.09 -50.49
C ASP A 1121 -3.77 -4.63 -50.70
N ILE A 1122 -2.45 -4.43 -50.77
CA ILE A 1122 -1.86 -3.11 -50.99
C ILE A 1122 -2.36 -2.47 -52.31
N GLU A 1123 -2.50 -3.24 -53.39
CA GLU A 1123 -2.99 -2.71 -54.67
C GLU A 1123 -4.43 -2.18 -54.55
N GLY A 1124 -5.30 -2.93 -53.85
CA GLY A 1124 -6.66 -2.49 -53.56
C GLY A 1124 -6.71 -1.24 -52.68
N MET A 1125 -5.83 -1.15 -51.67
CA MET A 1125 -5.71 0.05 -50.83
C MET A 1125 -5.27 1.28 -51.66
N VAL A 1126 -4.27 1.12 -52.54
CA VAL A 1126 -3.79 2.17 -53.45
C VAL A 1126 -4.91 2.65 -54.37
N GLU A 1127 -5.72 1.74 -54.93
CA GLU A 1127 -6.86 2.09 -55.77
C GLU A 1127 -7.90 2.93 -55.01
N GLN A 1128 -8.24 2.53 -53.77
CA GLN A 1128 -9.21 3.26 -52.95
C GLN A 1128 -8.69 4.65 -52.56
N ILE A 1129 -7.45 4.75 -52.07
CA ILE A 1129 -6.84 6.04 -51.70
C ILE A 1129 -6.80 6.97 -52.91
N THR A 1130 -6.38 6.46 -54.08
CA THR A 1130 -6.33 7.25 -55.32
C THR A 1130 -7.71 7.73 -55.75
N THR A 1131 -8.73 6.88 -55.62
CA THR A 1131 -10.11 7.23 -55.98
C THR A 1131 -10.63 8.34 -55.08
N VAL A 1132 -10.51 8.18 -53.76
CA VAL A 1132 -11.01 9.16 -52.78
C VAL A 1132 -10.26 10.49 -52.89
N ALA A 1133 -8.94 10.48 -53.06
CA ALA A 1133 -8.15 11.70 -53.17
C ALA A 1133 -8.40 12.49 -54.47
N ARG A 1134 -8.86 11.83 -55.56
CA ARG A 1134 -9.05 12.47 -56.88
C ARG A 1134 -10.50 12.71 -57.27
N GLN A 1135 -11.46 12.07 -56.60
CA GLN A 1135 -12.89 12.17 -56.92
C GLN A 1135 -13.65 12.78 -55.72
N PRO A 1136 -13.81 14.12 -55.69
CA PRO A 1136 -14.47 14.81 -54.58
C PRO A 1136 -15.91 14.33 -54.31
N ASP A 1137 -16.63 13.88 -55.33
CA ASP A 1137 -17.99 13.36 -55.18
C ASP A 1137 -18.02 12.07 -54.35
N VAL A 1138 -17.02 11.19 -54.54
CA VAL A 1138 -16.90 9.93 -53.78
C VAL A 1138 -16.56 10.23 -52.32
N TYR A 1139 -15.61 11.13 -52.08
CA TYR A 1139 -15.27 11.57 -50.72
C TYR A 1139 -16.46 12.24 -50.02
N SER A 1140 -17.18 13.12 -50.72
CA SER A 1140 -18.36 13.82 -50.17
C SER A 1140 -19.46 12.83 -49.80
N ALA A 1141 -19.73 11.82 -50.63
CA ALA A 1141 -20.69 10.77 -50.31
C ALA A 1141 -20.28 9.96 -49.06
N MET A 1142 -19.00 9.63 -48.91
CA MET A 1142 -18.50 8.98 -47.68
C MET A 1142 -18.69 9.88 -46.45
N LEU A 1143 -18.39 11.18 -46.59
CA LEU A 1143 -18.50 12.17 -45.51
C LEU A 1143 -19.96 12.37 -45.07
N GLU A 1144 -20.90 12.40 -46.01
CA GLU A 1144 -22.34 12.50 -45.71
C GLU A 1144 -22.87 11.28 -44.94
N ALA A 1145 -22.25 10.11 -45.10
CA ALA A 1145 -22.62 8.89 -44.37
C ALA A 1145 -22.03 8.81 -42.94
N VAL A 1146 -20.97 9.58 -42.63
CA VAL A 1146 -20.27 9.53 -41.33
C VAL A 1146 -21.21 9.75 -40.13
N PRO A 1147 -22.11 10.75 -40.11
CA PRO A 1147 -22.99 10.97 -38.95
C PRO A 1147 -23.91 9.78 -38.66
N ALA A 1148 -24.45 9.14 -39.70
CA ALA A 1148 -25.30 7.96 -39.55
C ALA A 1148 -24.52 6.74 -39.05
N ALA A 1149 -23.29 6.55 -39.53
CA ALA A 1149 -22.41 5.49 -39.03
C ALA A 1149 -21.98 5.74 -37.57
N ALA A 1150 -21.60 6.98 -37.23
CA ALA A 1150 -21.21 7.38 -35.88
C ALA A 1150 -22.36 7.21 -34.86
N GLY A 1151 -23.59 7.51 -35.26
CA GLY A 1151 -24.80 7.41 -34.42
C GLY A 1151 -25.10 5.99 -33.91
N LYS A 1152 -24.48 4.95 -34.47
CA LYS A 1152 -24.60 3.56 -33.96
C LYS A 1152 -23.88 3.34 -32.63
N PHE A 1153 -22.87 4.15 -32.31
CA PHE A 1153 -21.98 3.95 -31.16
C PHE A 1153 -22.36 4.86 -29.99
N ASP A 1154 -23.63 4.82 -29.59
CA ASP A 1154 -24.19 5.61 -28.48
C ASP A 1154 -23.86 4.99 -27.11
N PRO A 1155 -23.13 5.69 -26.22
CA PRO A 1155 -22.85 5.24 -24.85
C PRO A 1155 -24.10 4.90 -24.03
N ALA A 1156 -25.21 5.62 -24.22
CA ALA A 1156 -26.44 5.37 -23.49
C ALA A 1156 -27.12 4.07 -23.93
N LEU A 1157 -26.97 3.69 -25.20
CA LEU A 1157 -27.39 2.38 -25.70
C LEU A 1157 -26.48 1.26 -25.16
N LEU A 1158 -25.16 1.48 -25.14
CA LEU A 1158 -24.18 0.56 -24.56
C LEU A 1158 -24.51 0.25 -23.09
N ALA A 1159 -24.72 1.29 -22.28
CA ALA A 1159 -25.04 1.19 -20.86
C ALA A 1159 -26.33 0.40 -20.63
N ARG A 1160 -27.40 0.71 -21.39
CA ARG A 1160 -28.69 0.00 -21.27
C ARG A 1160 -28.58 -1.49 -21.58
N ARG A 1161 -27.85 -1.87 -22.64
CA ARG A 1161 -27.65 -3.28 -22.98
C ARG A 1161 -26.84 -4.02 -21.92
N HIS A 1162 -25.82 -3.38 -21.35
CA HIS A 1162 -25.06 -3.97 -20.24
C HIS A 1162 -25.92 -4.10 -18.97
N ASP A 1163 -26.72 -3.09 -18.63
CA ASP A 1163 -27.67 -3.13 -17.51
C ASP A 1163 -28.66 -4.30 -17.64
N GLU A 1164 -29.23 -4.51 -18.83
CA GLU A 1164 -30.12 -5.63 -19.13
C GLU A 1164 -29.45 -6.99 -18.84
N VAL A 1165 -28.20 -7.16 -19.28
CA VAL A 1165 -27.42 -8.38 -19.01
C VAL A 1165 -27.14 -8.54 -17.52
N TYR A 1166 -26.60 -7.51 -16.86
CA TYR A 1166 -26.25 -7.57 -15.43
C TYR A 1166 -27.47 -7.88 -14.57
N ARG A 1167 -28.60 -7.18 -14.77
CA ARG A 1167 -29.82 -7.43 -14.01
C ARG A 1167 -30.44 -8.79 -14.32
N SER A 1168 -30.33 -9.27 -15.55
CA SER A 1168 -30.83 -10.61 -15.89
C SER A 1168 -30.00 -11.72 -15.25
N VAL A 1169 -28.66 -11.61 -15.19
CA VAL A 1169 -27.82 -12.61 -14.51
C VAL A 1169 -28.01 -12.60 -13.00
N LEU A 1170 -28.26 -11.42 -12.40
CA LEU A 1170 -28.58 -11.31 -10.97
C LEU A 1170 -29.94 -11.92 -10.62
N ARG A 1171 -30.93 -11.85 -11.52
CA ARG A 1171 -32.25 -12.49 -11.34
C ARG A 1171 -32.24 -14.01 -11.56
N GLY A 1172 -31.19 -14.57 -12.14
CA GLY A 1172 -31.09 -16.00 -12.43
C GLY A 1172 -32.00 -16.47 -13.57
N GLU A 1173 -32.31 -15.60 -14.53
CA GLU A 1173 -33.11 -15.96 -15.71
C GLU A 1173 -32.31 -16.90 -16.64
N GLU A 1174 -32.87 -18.07 -16.99
CA GLU A 1174 -32.26 -19.03 -17.92
C GLU A 1174 -32.36 -18.52 -19.36
N GLY A 1175 -31.34 -17.78 -19.80
CA GLY A 1175 -31.18 -17.34 -21.19
C GLY A 1175 -30.43 -18.36 -22.04
N TYR A 1176 -31.06 -19.48 -22.41
CA TYR A 1176 -30.54 -20.31 -23.52
C TYR A 1176 -30.99 -19.68 -24.83
N GLY A 1177 -30.13 -18.84 -25.44
CA GLY A 1177 -30.42 -18.17 -26.70
C GLY A 1177 -30.54 -19.15 -27.87
N GLU A 1178 -31.68 -19.16 -28.56
CA GLU A 1178 -31.78 -19.66 -29.94
C GLU A 1178 -31.01 -18.68 -30.83
N VAL A 1179 -29.82 -19.08 -31.31
CA VAL A 1179 -29.14 -18.36 -32.40
C VAL A 1179 -29.95 -18.58 -33.68
N PRO A 1180 -30.39 -17.55 -34.42
CA PRO A 1180 -31.02 -17.75 -35.72
C PRO A 1180 -29.97 -18.28 -36.69
N LEU A 1181 -29.94 -19.59 -36.92
CA LEU A 1181 -29.20 -20.22 -37.99
C LEU A 1181 -29.79 -19.77 -39.34
N GLN A 1182 -29.34 -18.61 -39.85
CA GLN A 1182 -29.46 -18.34 -41.28
C GLN A 1182 -28.48 -19.25 -42.02
N ARG A 1183 -29.08 -20.12 -42.84
CA ARG A 1183 -28.45 -21.13 -43.70
C ARG A 1183 -27.22 -20.60 -44.45
N VAL A 1184 -26.04 -21.07 -44.07
CA VAL A 1184 -24.93 -21.24 -45.02
C VAL A 1184 -25.16 -22.58 -45.72
N ALA A 1185 -25.94 -22.55 -46.80
CA ALA A 1185 -26.03 -23.66 -47.73
C ALA A 1185 -25.19 -23.31 -48.97
N GLY A 1186 -24.15 -24.10 -49.22
CA GLY A 1186 -23.55 -24.21 -50.55
C GLY A 1186 -22.02 -24.15 -50.58
N SER A 1187 -21.36 -25.31 -50.43
CA SER A 1187 -20.48 -25.89 -51.46
C SER A 1187 -19.54 -26.95 -50.86
N GLU A 1188 -20.09 -28.14 -50.57
CA GLU A 1188 -19.30 -29.36 -50.79
C GLU A 1188 -19.25 -29.60 -52.30
N GLY A 1189 -18.05 -29.60 -52.88
CA GLY A 1189 -17.90 -29.86 -54.31
C GLY A 1189 -16.48 -29.64 -54.87
N ARG A 1190 -15.56 -30.53 -54.47
CA ARG A 1190 -14.22 -30.83 -55.02
C ARG A 1190 -13.01 -30.23 -54.31
#